data_AF-A0A7Y6DWY2-F1
#
_entry.id   AF-A0A7Y6DWY2-F1
#
_cell.length_a   1.000
_cell.length_b   1.000
_cell.length_c   1.000
_cell.angle_alpha   90.00
_cell.angle_beta   90.00
_cell.angle_gamma   90.00
#
_symmetry.space_group_name_H-M   'P 1'
#
loop_
_entity.id
_entity.type
_entity.pdbx_description
1 polymer ?
#
loop_
_entity_poly.entity_id
_entity_poly.type
_entity_poly.pdbx_seq_one_letter_code
_entity_poly.pdbx_strand_id
1 'polypeptide(L)'
;MARARAWVGLGLCALLLLPVGGAAAIALPTLPTADPPGLPVPAVSHPRLGFVDRSSLLREATLSAEVDGPGDHTWVAGTRVSSQDLATGRRQDGEGSSWVSPERRPRVAWVSTVDAAGPDDAGDVYVSVLPEPAAELPTDQRVTCDPARESHPVLSPDGTLVAFATDARGDWDVAIAPVPTEGEGCRASAGFTFLTGPGSQDTWPTWLDDERIVYAGARDGGQPDLFGVTADATPIAQLTATPGISETQPAAQVISGGWRLVFTTTQFRADGSLALLVMGGPDLLPATVVDPYASSCCRPQGSEGSWSPAGSSVAFTSTQDDPAGDVWVTRWVTQDGARTFRVLGQAAVIATFGVSESHATWVDDDVTGGEGGWDASARIVFTEEVPSTDVSDVVADDGSDPRLIESLGTTWDAERLAEAGIEYSPDGTRVAYSAPVPPDIGEEDEPVILAAALVPTYGQRVVIADATTLDVVGPTYVPDDEDDVDLDPTWSPDGSTIAFVRWHYWGDGYTLPRIFTLDVGSGAVTQLTVGLGTDDWAVDPSWSPDGTRVVYATGTGDDEVPSGASYLAVVDVRTGVSSRLRVTYPRCDYYGGDCVFDVQGRSPDWSPDGTQVAAADLVAMPRWFAGGYYGPPDFRDPRRLEVPGGIGIVDLSSPGGLEVVRARALTGVADDGTATPTVAQVAHAADPEWSPDGSHVAFSAVPVGLPWERRGIAEVAAVDGSGLRLVADPPGVQREPGYQPWTDLVLTLATSVVGGDGSATVTAAATNAGPGWAARPTVTVRLPLGLSTPGVAGCLVGGQVLTCVATTQLAPGGTATFDLPVLGVTQAAVSTVDAVAITASPERVVTNNTATIDVGVPGGVSVDVTLSAPPVAWVGGLPVSATFTVRNGGSAPSEGVTLTTTYPGTVTPSGLAPCAAPTGTCALGTLPGLGAVVLTAVLTPDVVFEGPPQLGDVTATVSTTSPDPAPADNSARAALEVRRPHVDLQPAVARPGEVVFLAGTDFPPGADVNLSWSLGIMGIQNPLTAGPDGRWALAVPLIRDSLVVQRLLQARNGQVPPLYGDVTAPLLVVPTSIDAPTFLFRK
;
A
#
# COMPACT_ATOMS: atom_id res chain seq x y z
N MET A 1 56.91 -12.03 -8.69
CA MET A 1 57.87 -13.16 -8.59
C MET A 1 57.21 -14.33 -7.87
N ALA A 2 57.23 -15.52 -8.49
CA ALA A 2 57.24 -16.87 -7.90
C ALA A 2 56.49 -17.12 -6.56
N ARG A 3 55.37 -17.87 -6.57
CA ARG A 3 55.22 -19.32 -6.21
C ARG A 3 54.34 -19.43 -4.94
N ALA A 4 53.46 -20.41 -4.71
CA ALA A 4 52.87 -21.50 -5.49
C ALA A 4 51.89 -22.28 -4.57
N ARG A 5 50.82 -22.84 -5.17
CA ARG A 5 50.17 -24.16 -4.89
C ARG A 5 49.21 -24.27 -3.68
N ALA A 6 48.06 -24.97 -3.73
CA ALA A 6 47.48 -25.88 -4.74
C ALA A 6 46.02 -26.30 -4.33
N TRP A 7 45.06 -26.42 -5.29
CA TRP A 7 44.39 -27.68 -5.78
C TRP A 7 43.13 -28.11 -4.98
N VAL A 8 41.97 -28.60 -5.47
CA VAL A 8 41.31 -29.12 -6.73
C VAL A 8 39.78 -29.13 -6.42
N GLY A 9 38.77 -29.19 -7.29
CA GLY A 9 38.71 -29.56 -8.70
C GLY A 9 37.30 -29.55 -9.30
N LEU A 10 37.29 -29.41 -10.62
CA LEU A 10 36.18 -29.45 -11.56
C LEU A 10 35.96 -30.87 -12.13
N GLY A 11 34.75 -31.10 -12.66
CA GLY A 11 34.46 -32.03 -13.75
C GLY A 11 33.17 -32.82 -13.54
N LEU A 12 32.34 -33.16 -14.53
CA LEU A 12 32.33 -32.89 -15.98
C LEU A 12 30.97 -33.43 -16.50
N CYS A 13 30.47 -32.87 -17.62
CA CYS A 13 29.29 -33.34 -18.35
C CYS A 13 29.37 -34.82 -18.80
N ALA A 14 28.23 -35.50 -18.85
CA ALA A 14 28.02 -36.68 -19.69
C ALA A 14 26.56 -36.77 -20.17
N LEU A 15 26.39 -36.74 -21.50
CA LEU A 15 25.20 -37.18 -22.24
C LEU A 15 24.94 -38.68 -21.96
N LEU A 16 23.66 -39.08 -21.87
CA LEU A 16 23.25 -40.48 -21.95
C LEU A 16 21.96 -40.65 -22.77
N LEU A 17 21.96 -41.76 -23.51
CA LEU A 17 21.09 -42.17 -24.60
C LEU A 17 19.70 -42.66 -24.14
N LEU A 18 18.71 -42.46 -25.02
CA LEU A 18 17.36 -43.07 -24.99
C LEU A 18 17.39 -44.60 -25.14
N PRO A 19 16.46 -45.32 -24.49
CA PRO A 19 15.92 -46.57 -25.01
C PRO A 19 14.43 -46.45 -25.38
N VAL A 20 14.09 -47.03 -26.53
CA VAL A 20 12.72 -47.21 -27.04
C VAL A 20 12.14 -48.49 -26.42
N GLY A 21 10.90 -48.43 -25.92
CA GLY A 21 10.01 -49.59 -25.79
C GLY A 21 9.35 -49.78 -24.42
N GLY A 22 8.05 -49.49 -24.34
CA GLY A 22 7.19 -49.89 -23.21
C GLY A 22 5.86 -49.14 -23.23
N ALA A 23 4.81 -49.78 -23.73
CA ALA A 23 3.45 -49.26 -23.72
C ALA A 23 2.96 -49.06 -22.27
N ALA A 24 2.86 -47.82 -21.83
CA ALA A 24 2.20 -47.46 -20.58
C ALA A 24 0.69 -47.31 -20.86
N ALA A 25 -0.11 -48.18 -20.24
CA ALA A 25 -1.55 -48.01 -20.16
C ALA A 25 -1.84 -46.67 -19.47
N ILE A 26 -2.65 -45.83 -20.12
CA ILE A 26 -3.22 -44.64 -19.52
C ILE A 26 -4.18 -45.13 -18.43
N ALA A 27 -3.73 -45.09 -17.18
CA ALA A 27 -4.62 -45.19 -16.04
C ALA A 27 -5.46 -43.91 -16.02
N LEU A 28 -6.77 -44.05 -16.19
CA LEU A 28 -7.72 -42.98 -15.88
C LEU A 28 -7.48 -42.54 -14.43
N PRO A 29 -7.45 -41.23 -14.12
CA PRO A 29 -7.29 -40.78 -12.75
C PRO A 29 -8.46 -41.31 -11.93
N THR A 30 -8.16 -42.09 -10.89
CA THR A 30 -9.14 -42.42 -9.86
C THR A 30 -9.55 -41.13 -9.18
N LEU A 31 -10.86 -40.84 -9.20
CA LEU A 31 -11.43 -39.68 -8.50
C LEU A 31 -11.02 -39.71 -7.01
N PRO A 32 -10.66 -38.56 -6.41
CA PRO A 32 -10.37 -38.49 -4.98
C PRO A 32 -11.59 -38.98 -4.19
N THR A 33 -11.39 -39.92 -3.26
CA THR A 33 -12.48 -40.51 -2.45
C THR A 33 -12.78 -39.72 -1.17
N ALA A 34 -12.17 -38.54 -0.98
CA ALA A 34 -12.38 -37.69 0.17
C ALA A 34 -12.27 -36.21 -0.24
N ASP A 35 -13.10 -35.36 0.35
CA ASP A 35 -12.96 -33.92 0.21
C ASP A 35 -11.59 -33.49 0.78
N PRO A 36 -10.84 -32.63 0.07
CA PRO A 36 -9.61 -32.06 0.61
C PRO A 36 -9.92 -31.21 1.87
N PRO A 37 -8.92 -30.91 2.72
CA PRO A 37 -9.10 -29.97 3.82
C PRO A 37 -9.68 -28.62 3.34
N GLY A 38 -10.41 -27.92 4.24
CA GLY A 38 -11.03 -26.63 3.94
C GLY A 38 -10.03 -25.57 3.47
N LEU A 39 -10.52 -24.51 2.83
CA LEU A 39 -9.67 -23.40 2.40
C LEU A 39 -8.98 -22.77 3.63
N PRO A 40 -7.66 -22.51 3.56
CA PRO A 40 -6.93 -21.93 4.69
C PRO A 40 -7.42 -20.51 4.95
N VAL A 41 -7.54 -20.15 6.23
CA VAL A 41 -7.77 -18.76 6.65
C VAL A 41 -6.52 -17.94 6.31
N PRO A 42 -6.67 -16.71 5.81
CA PRO A 42 -5.53 -15.83 5.53
C PRO A 42 -4.74 -15.56 6.81
N ALA A 43 -3.45 -15.26 6.68
CA ALA A 43 -2.66 -14.79 7.82
C ALA A 43 -3.05 -13.35 8.15
N VAL A 44 -3.10 -13.02 9.45
CA VAL A 44 -3.24 -11.63 9.89
C VAL A 44 -2.02 -10.84 9.44
N SER A 45 -2.24 -9.64 8.92
CA SER A 45 -1.20 -8.67 8.59
C SER A 45 -1.48 -7.39 9.36
N HIS A 46 -0.59 -7.05 10.30
CA HIS A 46 -0.69 -5.83 11.10
C HIS A 46 -0.13 -4.65 10.30
N PRO A 47 -0.81 -3.51 10.26
CA PRO A 47 -0.26 -2.31 9.64
C PRO A 47 0.91 -1.76 10.44
N ARG A 48 1.72 -0.97 9.75
CA ARG A 48 2.94 -0.37 10.27
C ARG A 48 2.79 1.15 10.40
N LEU A 49 3.64 1.73 11.24
CA LEU A 49 3.76 3.17 11.42
C LEU A 49 5.20 3.53 11.06
N GLY A 50 5.36 4.26 9.96
CA GLY A 50 6.64 4.76 9.49
C GLY A 50 7.02 6.04 10.21
N PHE A 51 8.32 6.34 10.24
CA PHE A 51 8.88 7.60 10.73
C PHE A 51 10.29 7.80 10.18
N VAL A 52 10.79 9.02 10.29
CA VAL A 52 12.18 9.37 9.97
C VAL A 52 13.00 9.36 11.26
N ASP A 53 14.07 8.58 11.29
CA ASP A 53 15.07 8.57 12.36
C ASP A 53 16.21 9.52 11.99
N ARG A 54 16.47 10.52 12.84
CA ARG A 54 17.61 11.43 12.70
C ARG A 54 18.64 11.22 13.80
N SER A 55 19.90 11.42 13.42
CA SER A 55 21.09 11.29 14.27
C SER A 55 21.54 12.64 14.81
N SER A 56 22.46 12.65 15.78
CA SER A 56 22.98 13.89 16.36
C SER A 56 24.47 13.80 16.66
N LEU A 57 25.26 14.74 16.15
CA LEU A 57 26.69 14.83 16.41
C LEU A 57 27.01 15.75 17.60
N LEU A 58 28.12 15.47 18.27
CA LEU A 58 28.75 16.37 19.23
C LEU A 58 29.79 17.25 18.53
N ARG A 59 29.55 18.56 18.52
CA ARG A 59 30.37 19.57 17.83
C ARG A 59 31.02 20.52 18.80
N GLU A 60 32.24 20.97 18.47
CA GLU A 60 32.90 22.09 19.15
C GLU A 60 32.88 23.33 18.26
N ALA A 61 32.41 24.45 18.79
CA ALA A 61 32.44 25.77 18.17
C ALA A 61 33.36 26.71 18.95
N THR A 62 34.12 27.52 18.22
CA THR A 62 34.84 28.68 18.79
C THR A 62 34.06 29.97 18.50
N LEU A 63 33.64 30.67 19.55
CA LEU A 63 33.01 31.99 19.51
C LEU A 63 34.07 33.07 19.65
N SER A 64 33.84 34.26 19.08
CA SER A 64 34.68 35.46 19.35
C SER A 64 33.85 36.65 19.84
N ALA A 65 34.42 37.48 20.73
CA ALA A 65 33.72 38.64 21.30
C ALA A 65 34.27 39.97 20.76
N GLU A 66 33.41 40.98 20.61
CA GLU A 66 33.84 42.36 20.43
C GLU A 66 34.18 42.97 21.80
N VAL A 67 35.29 43.70 21.89
CA VAL A 67 35.79 44.28 23.15
C VAL A 67 35.47 45.77 23.19
N ASP A 68 34.45 46.15 23.96
CA ASP A 68 34.04 47.55 24.14
C ASP A 68 34.82 48.29 25.26
N GLY A 69 35.73 47.61 25.96
CA GLY A 69 36.63 48.22 26.95
C GLY A 69 37.29 47.23 27.91
N PRO A 70 38.14 47.69 28.85
CA PRO A 70 38.78 46.81 29.82
C PRO A 70 37.73 46.19 30.76
N GLY A 71 37.46 44.90 30.56
CA GLY A 71 36.51 44.10 31.34
C GLY A 71 35.07 44.11 30.83
N ASP A 72 34.78 44.81 29.73
CA ASP A 72 33.48 44.81 29.07
C ASP A 72 33.60 44.13 27.70
N HIS A 73 33.10 42.89 27.64
CA HIS A 73 33.10 42.05 26.44
C HIS A 73 31.66 41.88 26.00
N THR A 74 31.33 42.34 24.82
CA THR A 74 30.02 42.20 24.21
C THR A 74 30.15 41.10 23.17
N TRP A 75 29.54 39.94 23.45
CA TRP A 75 29.36 38.93 22.41
C TRP A 75 28.34 39.49 21.43
N VAL A 76 28.81 39.98 20.29
CA VAL A 76 27.95 40.55 19.24
C VAL A 76 27.53 39.41 18.32
N ALA A 77 26.23 39.38 17.98
CA ALA A 77 25.66 38.44 17.03
C ALA A 77 26.46 38.48 15.71
N GLY A 78 27.14 37.37 15.41
CA GLY A 78 28.00 37.24 14.24
C GLY A 78 29.43 36.90 14.64
N THR A 79 29.70 35.61 14.81
CA THR A 79 31.07 35.12 14.84
C THR A 79 31.28 33.87 14.04
N ARG A 80 32.47 33.81 13.41
CA ARG A 80 32.93 32.68 12.62
C ARG A 80 32.96 31.44 13.49
N VAL A 81 31.93 30.62 13.39
CA VAL A 81 31.95 29.24 13.88
C VAL A 81 32.92 28.47 12.99
N SER A 82 34.05 28.03 13.56
CA SER A 82 34.82 26.92 12.98
C SER A 82 34.46 25.68 13.78
N SER A 83 33.58 24.83 13.23
CA SER A 83 33.14 23.59 13.88
C SER A 83 34.15 22.47 13.66
N GLN A 84 34.39 21.65 14.70
CA GLN A 84 35.13 20.40 14.59
C GLN A 84 34.34 19.27 15.26
N ASP A 85 34.29 18.11 14.60
CA ASP A 85 33.73 16.89 15.17
C ASP A 85 34.60 16.36 16.30
N LEU A 86 34.01 16.20 17.49
CA LEU A 86 34.72 15.70 18.65
C LEU A 86 34.73 14.17 18.76
N ALA A 87 33.89 13.43 18.02
CA ALA A 87 33.79 11.97 18.11
C ALA A 87 33.93 11.27 16.74
N THR A 88 35.16 11.20 16.20
CA THR A 88 35.36 10.63 14.85
C THR A 88 35.08 9.12 14.79
N GLY A 89 34.23 8.70 13.86
CA GLY A 89 34.12 7.29 13.41
C GLY A 89 33.05 6.42 14.09
N ARG A 90 32.10 7.01 14.82
CA ARG A 90 30.89 6.33 15.31
C ARG A 90 29.68 7.07 14.73
N ARG A 91 28.60 6.36 14.35
CA ARG A 91 27.29 7.02 14.21
C ARG A 91 27.03 7.66 15.59
N GLN A 92 26.68 8.93 15.65
CA GLN A 92 26.48 9.60 16.93
C GLN A 92 25.00 9.94 16.98
N ASP A 93 24.31 9.50 18.03
CA ASP A 93 23.14 10.20 18.54
C ASP A 93 23.46 10.41 20.02
N GLY A 94 23.61 11.68 20.43
CA GLY A 94 24.21 11.95 21.73
C GLY A 94 23.95 13.32 22.32
N GLU A 95 23.39 13.32 23.52
CA GLU A 95 23.28 14.48 24.41
C GLU A 95 24.65 14.75 25.06
N GLY A 96 25.19 15.96 24.90
CA GLY A 96 26.41 16.40 25.60
C GLY A 96 26.09 17.28 26.81
N SER A 97 26.74 17.06 27.95
CA SER A 97 26.79 18.08 29.00
C SER A 97 28.22 18.18 29.53
N SER A 98 28.85 19.33 29.28
CA SER A 98 30.17 19.61 29.81
C SER A 98 30.09 20.30 31.16
N TRP A 99 31.00 19.90 32.03
CA TRP A 99 31.40 20.69 33.17
C TRP A 99 32.93 20.72 33.17
N VAL A 100 33.50 21.91 33.00
CA VAL A 100 34.96 22.08 32.95
C VAL A 100 35.53 22.33 34.33
N SER A 101 36.37 21.39 34.78
CA SER A 101 37.22 21.56 35.96
C SER A 101 38.35 22.55 35.63
N PRO A 102 38.48 23.68 36.36
CA PRO A 102 39.51 24.70 36.10
C PRO A 102 40.95 24.23 36.32
N GLU A 103 41.15 23.05 36.93
CA GLU A 103 42.46 22.58 37.40
C GLU A 103 43.02 21.38 36.62
N ARG A 104 42.34 20.92 35.54
CA ARG A 104 42.75 19.79 34.68
C ARG A 104 42.52 20.12 33.20
N ARG A 105 43.00 19.24 32.30
CA ARG A 105 42.62 19.31 30.88
C ARG A 105 41.09 19.31 30.77
N PRO A 106 40.48 20.13 29.90
CA PRO A 106 39.03 20.18 29.77
C PRO A 106 38.48 18.80 29.40
N ARG A 107 37.38 18.42 30.07
CA ARG A 107 36.68 17.15 29.86
C ARG A 107 35.21 17.42 29.60
N VAL A 108 34.61 16.61 28.75
CA VAL A 108 33.18 16.67 28.42
C VAL A 108 32.58 15.31 28.70
N ALA A 109 31.44 15.27 29.39
CA ALA A 109 30.63 14.06 29.49
C ALA A 109 29.50 14.14 28.45
N TRP A 110 29.17 13.01 27.85
CA TRP A 110 28.16 12.93 26.81
C TRP A 110 27.58 11.52 26.77
N VAL A 111 26.40 11.35 26.18
CA VAL A 111 25.79 10.04 25.95
C VAL A 111 25.95 9.66 24.48
N SER A 112 26.24 8.38 24.19
CA SER A 112 26.17 7.81 22.85
C SER A 112 25.12 6.71 22.84
N THR A 113 24.20 6.78 21.90
CA THR A 113 23.24 5.71 21.61
C THR A 113 23.78 4.62 20.67
N VAL A 114 24.99 4.85 20.14
CA VAL A 114 25.66 3.95 19.23
C VAL A 114 26.96 3.49 19.86
N ASP A 115 27.05 2.21 20.16
CA ASP A 115 28.28 1.60 20.64
C ASP A 115 28.76 0.45 19.74
N ALA A 116 30.07 0.20 19.80
CA ALA A 116 30.82 -0.69 18.92
C ALA A 116 30.49 -2.20 19.08
N ALA A 117 29.50 -2.55 19.91
CA ALA A 117 29.23 -3.93 20.35
C ALA A 117 27.94 -4.56 19.79
N GLY A 118 27.01 -3.79 19.20
CA GLY A 118 25.81 -4.33 18.54
C GLY A 118 24.55 -3.45 18.61
N PRO A 119 23.44 -3.88 17.99
CA PRO A 119 22.18 -3.12 17.87
C PRO A 119 21.32 -3.04 19.16
N ASP A 120 21.84 -3.51 20.29
CA ASP A 120 21.12 -3.56 21.58
C ASP A 120 21.55 -2.44 22.55
N ASP A 121 22.29 -1.44 22.07
CA ASP A 121 22.73 -0.31 22.90
C ASP A 121 21.67 0.81 22.92
N ALA A 122 21.38 1.33 24.11
CA ALA A 122 20.22 2.19 24.37
C ALA A 122 20.61 3.62 24.84
N GLY A 123 21.92 3.91 24.91
CA GLY A 123 22.47 5.20 25.32
C GLY A 123 23.41 5.09 26.51
N ASP A 124 24.71 5.01 26.28
CA ASP A 124 25.74 4.95 27.32
C ASP A 124 26.45 6.30 27.55
N VAL A 125 26.90 6.53 28.78
CA VAL A 125 27.70 7.69 29.17
C VAL A 125 29.18 7.50 28.80
N TYR A 126 29.76 8.51 28.16
CA TYR A 126 31.17 8.64 27.85
C TYR A 126 31.76 9.91 28.47
N VAL A 127 33.07 9.90 28.68
CA VAL A 127 33.84 11.09 29.04
C VAL A 127 35.02 11.24 28.09
N SER A 128 35.09 12.36 27.40
CA SER A 128 36.19 12.71 26.50
C SER A 128 37.13 13.71 27.14
N VAL A 129 38.43 13.51 26.95
CA VAL A 129 39.46 14.49 27.31
C VAL A 129 39.76 15.32 26.06
N LEU A 130 39.46 16.62 26.10
CA LEU A 130 39.66 17.50 24.95
C LEU A 130 41.16 17.79 24.74
N PRO A 131 41.65 17.77 23.48
CA PRO A 131 43.04 18.06 23.15
C PRO A 131 43.40 19.55 23.31
N GLU A 132 44.70 19.85 23.34
CA GLU A 132 45.21 21.23 23.17
C GLU A 132 44.99 21.67 21.70
N PRO A 133 44.91 22.98 21.38
CA PRO A 133 44.53 23.52 20.05
C PRO A 133 45.40 23.14 18.83
N ALA A 134 46.26 22.11 18.91
CA ALA A 134 47.10 21.63 17.81
C ALA A 134 47.54 20.15 17.88
N ALA A 135 46.91 19.24 18.65
CA ALA A 135 47.40 17.85 18.73
C ALA A 135 46.36 16.79 19.14
N GLU A 136 46.27 15.72 18.31
CA GLU A 136 45.59 14.42 18.50
C GLU A 136 44.07 14.44 18.75
N LEU A 137 43.36 13.42 18.26
CA LEU A 137 41.93 13.20 18.49
C LEU A 137 41.66 12.95 19.99
N PRO A 138 40.50 13.36 20.53
CA PRO A 138 40.15 13.09 21.92
C PRO A 138 40.12 11.58 22.22
N THR A 139 40.42 11.23 23.47
CA THR A 139 40.34 9.85 23.96
C THR A 139 39.05 9.67 24.76
N ASP A 140 38.16 8.80 24.25
CA ASP A 140 36.85 8.55 24.85
C ASP A 140 36.92 7.41 25.86
N GLN A 141 36.39 7.66 27.06
CA GLN A 141 36.24 6.67 28.12
C GLN A 141 34.76 6.34 28.30
N ARG A 142 34.37 5.11 27.96
CA ARG A 142 33.01 4.59 28.18
C ARG A 142 32.78 4.30 29.66
N VAL A 143 31.81 4.97 30.28
CA VAL A 143 31.48 4.88 31.71
C VAL A 143 30.45 3.79 31.96
N THR A 144 29.33 3.80 31.23
CA THR A 144 28.25 2.80 31.33
C THR A 144 28.32 1.80 30.18
N CYS A 145 27.78 0.59 30.37
CA CYS A 145 27.74 -0.42 29.30
C CYS A 145 26.70 -1.50 29.53
N ASP A 146 25.45 -1.11 29.63
CA ASP A 146 24.34 -2.03 29.78
C ASP A 146 23.13 -1.56 28.93
N PRO A 147 22.07 -2.37 28.79
CA PRO A 147 20.97 -2.04 27.88
C PRO A 147 20.01 -0.97 28.44
N ALA A 148 20.27 -0.42 29.63
CA ALA A 148 19.57 0.76 30.12
C ALA A 148 19.94 2.00 29.31
N ARG A 149 19.07 3.00 29.38
CA ARG A 149 19.21 4.28 28.71
C ARG A 149 19.73 5.29 29.71
N GLU A 150 20.82 5.96 29.37
CA GLU A 150 21.32 7.10 30.12
C GLU A 150 21.09 8.44 29.41
N SER A 151 20.99 9.53 30.18
CA SER A 151 20.85 10.91 29.68
C SER A 151 21.52 11.92 30.61
N HIS A 152 21.78 13.13 30.10
CA HIS A 152 22.26 14.29 30.87
C HIS A 152 23.46 14.05 31.82
N PRO A 153 24.59 13.54 31.32
CA PRO A 153 25.74 13.26 32.17
C PRO A 153 26.46 14.55 32.55
N VAL A 154 26.71 14.78 33.84
CA VAL A 154 27.43 15.94 34.36
C VAL A 154 28.59 15.50 35.26
N LEU A 155 29.79 16.03 35.03
CA LEU A 155 30.96 15.74 35.84
C LEU A 155 30.88 16.43 37.21
N SER A 156 31.35 15.74 38.25
CA SER A 156 31.57 16.36 39.57
C SER A 156 32.65 17.44 39.50
N PRO A 157 32.66 18.39 40.46
CA PRO A 157 33.65 19.46 40.47
C PRO A 157 35.12 19.03 40.46
N ASP A 158 35.43 17.89 41.09
CA ASP A 158 36.75 17.27 41.08
C ASP A 158 37.04 16.40 39.83
N GLY A 159 36.03 16.20 38.97
CA GLY A 159 36.05 15.40 37.75
C GLY A 159 36.22 13.89 37.98
N THR A 160 35.95 13.38 39.19
CA THR A 160 36.13 11.96 39.53
C THR A 160 34.85 11.14 39.40
N LEU A 161 33.69 11.79 39.46
CA LEU A 161 32.37 11.18 39.30
C LEU A 161 31.63 11.81 38.10
N VAL A 162 30.68 11.06 37.56
CA VAL A 162 29.65 11.56 36.66
C VAL A 162 28.28 11.27 37.28
N ALA A 163 27.40 12.27 37.31
CA ALA A 163 25.99 12.10 37.60
C ALA A 163 25.21 12.07 36.29
N PHE A 164 24.21 11.22 36.17
CA PHE A 164 23.41 11.05 34.96
C PHE A 164 22.00 10.56 35.35
N ALA A 165 21.04 10.70 34.46
CA ALA A 165 19.73 10.08 34.61
C ALA A 165 19.73 8.73 33.86
N THR A 166 19.07 7.71 34.41
CA THR A 166 19.02 6.35 33.84
C THR A 166 17.65 5.70 34.03
N ASP A 167 17.19 4.92 33.06
CA ASP A 167 15.94 4.15 33.13
C ASP A 167 16.12 2.70 33.61
N ALA A 168 17.30 2.34 34.11
CA ALA A 168 17.68 0.97 34.49
C ALA A 168 16.73 0.28 35.48
N ARG A 169 15.83 1.03 36.13
CA ARG A 169 14.84 0.52 37.10
C ARG A 169 13.38 0.66 36.63
N GLY A 170 13.15 1.09 35.39
CA GLY A 170 11.84 1.21 34.73
C GLY A 170 11.26 2.62 34.72
N ASP A 171 11.78 3.52 35.55
CA ASP A 171 11.55 4.97 35.55
C ASP A 171 12.89 5.72 35.56
N TRP A 172 12.87 7.00 35.17
CA TRP A 172 14.09 7.81 35.13
C TRP A 172 14.56 8.16 36.54
N ASP A 173 15.78 7.78 36.84
CA ASP A 173 16.43 7.97 38.13
C ASP A 173 17.79 8.67 37.98
N VAL A 174 18.13 9.53 38.94
CA VAL A 174 19.47 10.11 39.04
C VAL A 174 20.42 9.11 39.70
N ALA A 175 21.51 8.80 39.02
CA ALA A 175 22.59 7.94 39.51
C ALA A 175 23.96 8.59 39.34
N ILE A 176 24.95 8.09 40.09
CA ILE A 176 26.36 8.48 39.95
C ILE A 176 27.26 7.25 39.72
N ALA A 177 28.30 7.45 38.91
CA ALA A 177 29.36 6.47 38.68
C ALA A 177 30.75 7.13 38.66
N PRO A 178 31.82 6.41 39.07
CA PRO A 178 33.17 6.93 38.96
C PRO A 178 33.66 6.89 37.52
N VAL A 179 34.38 7.94 37.11
CA VAL A 179 34.94 8.01 35.76
C VAL A 179 36.09 7.00 35.62
N PRO A 180 36.07 6.10 34.62
CA PRO A 180 37.06 5.03 34.49
C PRO A 180 38.48 5.55 34.32
N THR A 181 39.43 4.85 34.92
CA THR A 181 40.87 5.07 34.64
C THR A 181 41.32 4.30 33.41
N GLU A 182 42.47 4.67 32.81
CA GLU A 182 42.98 4.00 31.60
C GLU A 182 43.17 2.48 31.84
N GLY A 183 42.48 1.66 31.05
CA GLY A 183 42.49 0.18 31.16
C GLY A 183 41.42 -0.41 32.09
N GLU A 184 40.62 0.42 32.76
CA GLU A 184 39.40 0.01 33.46
C GLU A 184 38.23 -0.13 32.48
N GLY A 185 37.40 -1.16 32.67
CA GLY A 185 36.20 -1.35 31.85
C GLY A 185 35.05 -0.44 32.29
N CYS A 186 34.09 -0.27 31.40
CA CYS A 186 32.78 0.32 31.68
C CYS A 186 32.01 -0.47 32.75
N ARG A 187 30.93 0.12 33.29
CA ARG A 187 30.11 -0.47 34.38
C ARG A 187 28.67 -0.65 33.94
N ALA A 188 28.06 -1.75 34.36
CA ALA A 188 26.61 -1.94 34.29
C ALA A 188 25.92 -1.37 35.55
N SER A 189 24.60 -1.25 35.50
CA SER A 189 23.71 -0.61 36.48
C SER A 189 23.78 -1.19 37.88
N ALA A 190 24.17 -2.45 38.01
CA ALA A 190 24.49 -3.07 39.30
C ALA A 190 25.67 -2.39 40.04
N GLY A 191 26.49 -1.60 39.34
CA GLY A 191 27.62 -0.85 39.87
C GLY A 191 27.36 0.65 40.08
N PHE A 192 26.15 1.14 39.78
CA PHE A 192 25.79 2.55 39.97
C PHE A 192 25.39 2.84 41.42
N THR A 193 25.56 4.08 41.84
CA THR A 193 24.93 4.58 43.08
C THR A 193 23.70 5.41 42.69
N PHE A 194 22.52 4.82 42.83
CA PHE A 194 21.26 5.52 42.59
C PHE A 194 20.96 6.48 43.75
N LEU A 195 20.73 7.75 43.41
CA LEU A 195 20.44 8.82 44.37
C LEU A 195 18.93 9.02 44.59
N THR A 196 18.13 8.70 43.58
CA THR A 196 16.66 8.74 43.62
C THR A 196 16.08 7.32 43.70
N GLY A 197 14.76 7.20 43.73
CA GLY A 197 14.06 5.93 43.84
C GLY A 197 12.75 5.93 43.07
N PRO A 198 12.11 4.75 42.94
CA PRO A 198 11.02 4.55 42.01
C PRO A 198 9.74 5.33 42.38
N GLY A 199 8.97 5.73 41.38
CA GLY A 199 7.68 6.44 41.48
C GLY A 199 7.70 7.88 40.98
N SER A 200 8.72 8.29 40.22
CA SER A 200 8.90 9.65 39.71
C SER A 200 9.86 9.68 38.54
N GLN A 201 9.67 10.63 37.62
CA GLN A 201 10.66 10.89 36.57
C GLN A 201 11.67 11.92 37.07
N ASP A 202 12.84 11.47 37.52
CA ASP A 202 13.91 12.29 38.08
C ASP A 202 15.07 12.42 37.07
N THR A 203 15.27 13.61 36.52
CA THR A 203 16.18 13.90 35.38
C THR A 203 16.99 15.19 35.57
N TRP A 204 17.91 15.49 34.63
CA TRP A 204 18.79 16.67 34.63
C TRP A 204 19.55 16.95 35.94
N PRO A 205 20.44 16.04 36.38
CA PRO A 205 21.30 16.32 37.52
C PRO A 205 22.28 17.46 37.21
N THR A 206 22.59 18.28 38.21
CA THR A 206 23.69 19.24 38.21
C THR A 206 24.37 19.28 39.58
N TRP A 207 25.70 19.28 39.60
CA TRP A 207 26.47 19.33 40.85
C TRP A 207 26.53 20.76 41.40
N LEU A 208 26.24 20.93 42.69
CA LEU A 208 26.50 22.17 43.42
C LEU A 208 27.95 22.19 43.93
N ASP A 209 28.40 21.06 44.46
CA ASP A 209 29.74 20.79 45.00
C ASP A 209 30.00 19.27 44.89
N ASP A 210 31.10 18.74 45.42
CA ASP A 210 31.40 17.29 45.34
C ASP A 210 30.46 16.40 46.20
N GLU A 211 29.51 16.98 46.95
CA GLU A 211 28.61 16.28 47.88
C GLU A 211 27.13 16.44 47.54
N ARG A 212 26.73 17.46 46.76
CA ARG A 212 25.33 17.86 46.55
C ARG A 212 24.97 18.01 45.08
N ILE A 213 23.79 17.53 44.73
CA ILE A 213 23.21 17.55 43.39
C ILE A 213 21.82 18.18 43.44
N VAL A 214 21.48 18.94 42.40
CA VAL A 214 20.11 19.38 42.10
C VAL A 214 19.64 18.66 40.85
N TYR A 215 18.37 18.28 40.79
CA TYR A 215 17.74 17.60 39.66
C TYR A 215 16.30 18.08 39.50
N ALA A 216 15.68 17.82 38.35
CA ALA A 216 14.25 18.03 38.15
C ALA A 216 13.49 16.72 38.41
N GLY A 217 12.34 16.78 39.07
CA GLY A 217 11.54 15.61 39.41
C GLY A 217 10.07 15.81 39.15
N ALA A 218 9.44 14.91 38.39
CA ALA A 218 7.99 14.85 38.19
C ALA A 218 7.38 13.77 39.09
N ARG A 219 6.76 14.19 40.21
CA ARG A 219 6.08 13.27 41.14
C ARG A 219 4.63 13.05 40.70
N ASP A 220 4.17 11.79 40.71
CA ASP A 220 2.78 11.40 40.38
C ASP A 220 2.24 11.92 39.02
N GLY A 221 3.12 12.16 38.04
CA GLY A 221 2.75 12.75 36.74
C GLY A 221 2.41 14.25 36.81
N GLY A 222 2.82 14.95 37.87
CA GLY A 222 2.76 16.40 37.96
C GLY A 222 3.81 17.09 37.06
N GLN A 223 3.71 18.41 36.92
CA GLN A 223 4.77 19.19 36.29
C GLN A 223 6.06 19.08 37.13
N PRO A 224 7.25 19.00 36.50
CA PRO A 224 8.49 18.82 37.22
C PRO A 224 8.84 20.05 38.06
N ASP A 225 9.35 19.79 39.26
CA ASP A 225 9.92 20.77 40.18
C ASP A 225 11.42 20.48 40.39
N LEU A 226 12.19 21.43 40.94
CA LEU A 226 13.59 21.22 41.28
C LEU A 226 13.77 20.65 42.69
N PHE A 227 14.61 19.62 42.83
CA PHE A 227 14.90 18.92 44.09
C PHE A 227 16.41 18.82 44.34
N GLY A 228 16.81 18.78 45.61
CA GLY A 228 18.20 18.58 46.05
C GLY A 228 18.41 17.22 46.72
N VAL A 229 19.53 16.58 46.43
CA VAL A 229 19.99 15.32 47.04
C VAL A 229 21.52 15.36 47.26
N THR A 230 22.01 14.61 48.24
CA THR A 230 23.46 14.41 48.43
C THR A 230 23.97 13.19 47.65
N ALA A 231 25.29 13.14 47.40
CA ALA A 231 25.96 12.02 46.75
C ALA A 231 25.86 10.68 47.51
N ASP A 232 25.48 10.71 48.80
CA ASP A 232 25.16 9.52 49.60
C ASP A 232 23.67 9.16 49.62
N ALA A 233 22.90 9.70 48.66
CA ALA A 233 21.46 9.49 48.46
C ALA A 233 20.58 9.99 49.62
N THR A 234 21.00 11.05 50.32
CA THR A 234 20.18 11.72 51.34
C THR A 234 19.39 12.87 50.71
N PRO A 235 18.04 12.84 50.71
CA PRO A 235 17.24 13.97 50.23
C PRO A 235 17.49 15.24 51.05
N ILE A 236 17.59 16.40 50.39
CA ILE A 236 17.85 17.70 51.03
C ILE A 236 16.55 18.51 51.11
N ALA A 237 16.02 18.96 49.96
CA ALA A 237 14.86 19.84 49.89
C ALA A 237 14.21 19.82 48.50
N GLN A 238 12.92 20.13 48.45
CA GLN A 238 12.23 20.58 47.24
C GLN A 238 12.46 22.10 47.12
N LEU A 239 13.11 22.53 46.06
CA LEU A 239 13.58 23.90 45.85
C LEU A 239 12.51 24.78 45.23
N THR A 240 11.68 24.19 44.37
CA THR A 240 10.53 24.83 43.74
C THR A 240 9.29 23.95 43.88
N ALA A 241 8.11 24.55 43.95
CA ALA A 241 6.85 23.84 44.26
C ALA A 241 5.62 24.60 43.77
N THR A 242 5.76 25.36 42.67
CA THR A 242 4.69 26.25 42.22
C THR A 242 3.67 25.45 41.41
N PRO A 243 2.40 25.31 41.86
CA PRO A 243 1.45 24.45 41.16
C PRO A 243 1.19 24.89 39.72
N GLY A 244 1.27 23.94 38.79
CA GLY A 244 1.01 24.18 37.37
C GLY A 244 2.14 24.90 36.63
N ILE A 245 3.31 25.01 37.27
CA ILE A 245 4.56 25.47 36.67
C ILE A 245 5.52 24.29 36.56
N SER A 246 6.20 24.22 35.43
CA SER A 246 7.22 23.23 35.08
C SER A 246 8.57 23.90 35.14
N GLU A 247 9.48 23.29 35.91
CA GLU A 247 10.82 23.79 36.20
C GLU A 247 11.83 22.66 36.00
N THR A 248 12.67 22.79 34.97
CA THR A 248 13.54 21.71 34.47
C THR A 248 14.94 22.21 34.14
N GLN A 249 15.84 21.29 33.79
CA GLN A 249 17.16 21.61 33.24
C GLN A 249 17.99 22.55 34.11
N PRO A 250 18.16 22.27 35.42
CA PRO A 250 18.99 23.10 36.28
C PRO A 250 20.46 23.00 35.88
N ALA A 251 21.15 24.14 35.81
CA ALA A 251 22.60 24.21 35.77
C ALA A 251 23.14 25.11 36.85
N ALA A 252 24.03 24.54 37.67
CA ALA A 252 24.58 25.19 38.83
C ALA A 252 25.89 25.92 38.55
N GLN A 253 26.08 27.01 39.28
CA GLN A 253 27.37 27.67 39.40
C GLN A 253 27.66 28.05 40.85
N VAL A 254 28.89 27.76 41.26
CA VAL A 254 29.44 28.16 42.57
C VAL A 254 29.70 29.66 42.60
N ILE A 255 29.24 30.34 43.65
CA ILE A 255 29.48 31.77 43.89
C ILE A 255 30.04 31.99 45.30
N SER A 256 30.57 33.19 45.56
CA SER A 256 31.03 33.54 46.91
C SER A 256 29.86 33.52 47.90
N GLY A 257 29.81 32.51 48.77
CA GLY A 257 28.81 32.35 49.81
C GLY A 257 27.60 31.47 49.47
N GLY A 258 27.60 30.77 48.33
CA GLY A 258 26.52 29.85 47.96
C GLY A 258 26.58 29.40 46.49
N TRP A 259 25.41 29.15 45.91
CA TRP A 259 25.24 28.67 44.54
C TRP A 259 24.18 29.48 43.81
N ARG A 260 24.27 29.49 42.49
CA ARG A 260 23.21 29.97 41.61
C ARG A 260 22.80 28.85 40.66
N LEU A 261 21.52 28.79 40.32
CA LEU A 261 20.98 27.95 39.26
C LEU A 261 20.45 28.85 38.15
N VAL A 262 20.70 28.44 36.91
CA VAL A 262 19.82 28.76 35.78
C VAL A 262 19.01 27.52 35.47
N PHE A 263 17.75 27.68 35.09
CA PHE A 263 16.85 26.58 34.80
C PHE A 263 15.71 27.05 33.90
N THR A 264 15.04 26.12 33.25
CA THR A 264 13.88 26.38 32.39
C THR A 264 12.63 26.48 33.24
N THR A 265 11.78 27.49 33.02
CA THR A 265 10.50 27.63 33.71
C THR A 265 9.37 28.06 32.77
N THR A 266 8.19 27.52 33.01
CA THR A 266 6.93 27.99 32.38
C THR A 266 6.27 29.15 33.15
N GLN A 267 6.86 29.61 34.25
CA GLN A 267 6.28 30.65 35.10
C GLN A 267 6.13 32.00 34.38
N PHE A 268 7.06 32.33 33.48
CA PHE A 268 7.11 33.63 32.81
C PHE A 268 6.66 33.57 31.35
N ARG A 269 6.66 32.39 30.75
CA ARG A 269 6.21 32.10 29.39
C ARG A 269 5.66 30.67 29.31
N ALA A 270 4.53 30.46 28.62
CA ALA A 270 3.89 29.14 28.55
C ALA A 270 4.72 28.09 27.78
N ASP A 271 5.54 28.53 26.82
CA ASP A 271 6.46 27.73 26.01
C ASP A 271 7.87 27.58 26.64
N GLY A 272 8.05 28.04 27.88
CA GLY A 272 9.31 27.96 28.62
C GLY A 272 10.21 29.19 28.44
N SER A 273 10.95 29.53 29.49
CA SER A 273 11.96 30.61 29.50
C SER A 273 12.97 30.37 30.60
N LEU A 274 14.15 30.98 30.52
CA LEU A 274 15.14 30.86 31.58
C LEU A 274 14.74 31.65 32.84
N ALA A 275 14.98 31.04 33.99
CA ALA A 275 14.86 31.63 35.31
C ALA A 275 16.13 31.43 36.14
N LEU A 276 16.25 32.22 37.21
CA LEU A 276 17.37 32.14 38.14
C LEU A 276 16.91 31.85 39.56
N LEU A 277 17.70 31.03 40.26
CA LEU A 277 17.57 30.75 41.69
C LEU A 277 18.92 30.96 42.38
N VAL A 278 18.97 31.73 43.46
CA VAL A 278 20.21 31.94 44.24
C VAL A 278 20.07 31.30 45.62
N MET A 279 20.91 30.32 45.91
CA MET A 279 20.85 29.49 47.12
C MET A 279 22.08 29.74 48.01
N GLY A 280 21.91 29.58 49.33
CA GLY A 280 23.02 29.66 50.28
C GLY A 280 22.78 28.84 51.54
N GLY A 281 23.88 28.35 52.14
CA GLY A 281 23.86 27.52 53.35
C GLY A 281 23.62 26.02 53.09
N PRO A 282 23.83 25.15 54.10
CA PRO A 282 23.83 23.69 53.94
C PRO A 282 22.43 23.07 53.70
N ASP A 283 21.36 23.78 54.03
CA ASP A 283 19.98 23.25 53.99
C ASP A 283 19.23 23.59 52.68
N LEU A 284 19.90 24.20 51.69
CA LEU A 284 19.32 24.65 50.41
C LEU A 284 17.93 25.31 50.58
N LEU A 285 17.83 26.28 51.49
CA LEU A 285 16.56 26.92 51.81
C LEU A 285 15.91 27.54 50.56
N PRO A 286 14.58 27.44 50.40
CA PRO A 286 13.89 27.88 49.19
C PRO A 286 14.13 29.37 48.95
N ALA A 287 14.75 29.67 47.82
CA ALA A 287 14.99 31.02 47.33
C ALA A 287 13.90 31.44 46.35
N THR A 288 13.81 32.74 46.06
CA THR A 288 12.82 33.25 45.12
C THR A 288 13.29 33.02 43.68
N VAL A 289 12.43 32.45 42.85
CA VAL A 289 12.63 32.36 41.40
C VAL A 289 12.59 33.78 40.81
N VAL A 290 13.63 34.15 40.08
CA VAL A 290 13.81 35.49 39.50
C VAL A 290 13.71 35.41 37.98
N ASP A 291 12.85 36.25 37.40
CA ASP A 291 12.83 36.52 35.95
C ASP A 291 13.99 37.47 35.61
N PRO A 292 15.06 37.00 34.94
CA PRO A 292 16.19 37.85 34.59
C PRO A 292 15.86 38.87 33.50
N TYR A 293 14.78 38.65 32.77
CA TYR A 293 14.31 39.49 31.67
C TYR A 293 13.19 40.44 32.11
N ALA A 294 12.88 40.57 33.40
CA ALA A 294 11.78 41.39 33.91
C ALA A 294 11.87 42.88 33.50
N SER A 295 13.08 43.36 33.16
CA SER A 295 13.33 44.72 32.68
C SER A 295 13.59 44.83 31.16
N SER A 296 13.56 43.70 30.45
CA SER A 296 13.72 43.61 29.00
C SER A 296 12.34 43.60 28.31
N CYS A 297 12.28 44.16 27.09
CA CYS A 297 11.08 44.05 26.24
C CYS A 297 10.80 42.63 25.76
N CYS A 298 11.84 41.81 25.74
CA CYS A 298 11.96 40.71 24.81
C CYS A 298 12.54 39.52 25.59
N ARG A 299 11.64 38.72 26.17
CA ARG A 299 11.97 37.50 26.93
C ARG A 299 12.09 36.34 25.95
N PRO A 300 13.26 35.72 25.76
CA PRO A 300 13.38 34.62 24.83
C PRO A 300 12.69 33.36 25.37
N GLN A 301 12.21 32.50 24.47
CA GLN A 301 12.02 31.08 24.81
C GLN A 301 13.42 30.50 25.14
N GLY A 302 13.56 29.65 26.14
CA GLY A 302 14.88 29.11 26.44
C GLY A 302 14.88 27.90 27.36
N SER A 303 15.74 26.95 27.01
CA SER A 303 15.99 25.67 27.68
C SER A 303 17.49 25.37 27.84
N GLU A 304 17.84 24.36 28.64
CA GLU A 304 19.21 23.79 28.67
C GLU A 304 20.33 24.81 28.96
N GLY A 305 20.08 25.71 29.92
CA GLY A 305 21.06 26.73 30.27
C GLY A 305 22.38 26.14 30.77
N SER A 306 23.52 26.67 30.34
CA SER A 306 24.86 26.32 30.80
C SER A 306 25.69 27.56 31.11
N TRP A 307 26.36 27.56 32.27
CA TRP A 307 27.16 28.70 32.73
C TRP A 307 28.56 28.72 32.10
N SER A 308 29.02 29.91 31.72
CA SER A 308 30.45 30.11 31.42
C SER A 308 31.30 29.90 32.69
N PRO A 309 32.56 29.45 32.59
CA PRO A 309 33.44 29.26 33.74
C PRO A 309 33.56 30.50 34.64
N ALA A 310 33.67 31.70 34.06
CA ALA A 310 33.67 32.96 34.82
C ALA A 310 32.28 33.35 35.37
N GLY A 311 31.20 32.75 34.89
CA GLY A 311 29.83 33.03 35.34
C GLY A 311 29.29 34.37 34.92
N SER A 312 29.74 34.88 33.77
CA SER A 312 29.26 36.15 33.22
C SER A 312 28.24 35.96 32.09
N SER A 313 28.16 34.74 31.54
CA SER A 313 27.33 34.39 30.41
C SER A 313 26.66 33.03 30.62
N VAL A 314 25.51 32.83 29.96
CA VAL A 314 24.81 31.56 29.88
C VAL A 314 24.59 31.24 28.41
N ALA A 315 24.97 30.03 27.99
CA ALA A 315 24.52 29.47 26.72
C ALA A 315 23.23 28.68 26.97
N PHE A 316 22.29 28.68 26.04
CA PHE A 316 21.00 28.01 26.20
C PHE A 316 20.42 27.69 24.83
N THR A 317 19.54 26.71 24.76
CA THR A 317 18.81 26.34 23.55
C THR A 317 17.55 27.19 23.45
N SER A 318 17.22 27.72 22.27
CA SER A 318 15.98 28.45 22.05
C SER A 318 15.30 27.98 20.78
N THR A 319 14.02 27.65 20.86
CA THR A 319 13.19 27.32 19.69
C THR A 319 12.43 28.51 19.13
N GLN A 320 12.78 29.73 19.56
CA GLN A 320 12.01 30.93 19.24
C GLN A 320 12.15 31.35 17.78
N ASP A 321 13.37 31.30 17.25
CA ASP A 321 13.69 31.76 15.90
C ASP A 321 13.73 30.56 14.92
N ASP A 322 14.26 29.42 15.37
CA ASP A 322 14.18 28.13 14.70
C ASP A 322 13.43 27.10 15.57
N PRO A 323 12.30 26.50 15.12
CA PRO A 323 11.59 25.47 15.89
C PRO A 323 12.41 24.19 16.12
N ALA A 324 13.49 23.95 15.38
CA ALA A 324 14.44 22.87 15.63
C ALA A 324 15.31 23.15 16.87
N GLY A 325 15.53 24.41 17.22
CA GLY A 325 16.30 24.86 18.38
C GLY A 325 17.68 25.37 17.98
N ASP A 326 18.02 26.58 18.44
CA ASP A 326 19.32 27.22 18.22
C ASP A 326 20.10 27.36 19.54
N VAL A 327 21.42 27.45 19.46
CA VAL A 327 22.25 27.88 20.61
C VAL A 327 22.31 29.39 20.69
N TRP A 328 21.76 29.90 21.79
CA TRP A 328 21.80 31.29 22.17
C TRP A 328 22.80 31.53 23.29
N VAL A 329 23.39 32.71 23.29
CA VAL A 329 24.20 33.19 24.42
C VAL A 329 23.58 34.48 24.94
N THR A 330 23.40 34.52 26.25
CA THR A 330 23.00 35.73 26.97
C THR A 330 24.05 36.12 28.00
N ARG A 331 24.32 37.43 28.10
CA ARG A 331 25.28 38.02 29.02
C ARG A 331 24.56 38.83 30.08
N TRP A 332 25.05 38.75 31.31
CA TRP A 332 24.36 39.24 32.49
C TRP A 332 25.37 39.93 33.41
N VAL A 333 24.89 40.95 34.13
CA VAL A 333 25.61 41.48 35.29
C VAL A 333 24.79 41.33 36.55
N THR A 334 25.48 41.00 37.63
CA THR A 334 24.90 40.96 38.96
C THR A 334 24.95 42.35 39.60
N GLN A 335 23.85 42.74 40.24
CA GLN A 335 23.73 43.93 41.06
C GLN A 335 23.42 43.55 42.51
N ASP A 336 23.84 44.39 43.46
CA ASP A 336 23.56 44.28 44.89
C ASP A 336 23.93 42.92 45.54
N GLY A 337 25.17 42.45 45.33
CA GLY A 337 25.67 41.23 45.98
C GLY A 337 25.01 39.95 45.46
N ALA A 338 24.82 39.87 44.13
CA ALA A 338 24.29 38.73 43.38
C ALA A 338 22.78 38.44 43.50
N ARG A 339 21.96 39.44 43.85
CA ARG A 339 20.50 39.25 44.03
C ARG A 339 19.62 39.81 42.92
N THR A 340 20.14 40.72 42.12
CA THR A 340 19.43 41.30 40.98
C THR A 340 20.26 41.14 39.72
N PHE A 341 19.59 40.85 38.62
CA PHE A 341 20.21 40.53 37.34
C PHE A 341 19.78 41.55 36.30
N ARG A 342 20.74 41.97 35.50
CA ARG A 342 20.47 42.77 34.31
C ARG A 342 21.13 42.10 33.13
N VAL A 343 20.32 41.74 32.14
CA VAL A 343 20.79 41.27 30.84
C VAL A 343 21.43 42.46 30.12
N LEU A 344 22.66 42.25 29.65
CA LEU A 344 23.43 43.23 28.90
C LEU A 344 23.26 43.05 27.40
N GLY A 345 23.06 41.81 26.94
CA GLY A 345 22.86 41.45 25.54
C GLY A 345 22.56 39.95 25.41
N GLN A 346 21.93 39.58 24.30
CA GLN A 346 21.64 38.19 23.93
C GLN A 346 21.66 38.06 22.41
N ALA A 347 22.06 36.89 21.91
CA ALA A 347 22.05 36.58 20.48
C ALA A 347 22.04 35.06 20.26
N ALA A 348 21.42 34.63 19.16
CA ALA A 348 21.71 33.35 18.54
C ALA A 348 23.17 33.36 18.05
N VAL A 349 23.96 32.37 18.45
CA VAL A 349 25.40 32.27 18.12
C VAL A 349 25.73 31.03 17.28
N ILE A 350 24.89 30.00 17.35
CA ILE A 350 24.85 28.83 16.46
C ILE A 350 23.39 28.66 16.12
N ALA A 351 23.03 28.87 14.85
CA ALA A 351 21.66 28.94 14.40
C ALA A 351 21.59 28.57 12.91
N THR A 352 21.77 27.28 12.64
CA THR A 352 21.62 26.76 11.29
C THR A 352 20.16 26.42 11.08
N PHE A 353 19.49 27.21 10.25
CA PHE A 353 18.07 27.01 9.99
C PHE A 353 17.71 25.56 9.62
N GLY A 354 16.73 24.99 10.33
CA GLY A 354 16.19 23.63 10.15
C GLY A 354 17.00 22.54 10.86
N VAL A 355 18.07 22.91 11.57
CA VAL A 355 18.99 21.99 12.26
C VAL A 355 18.82 22.16 13.76
N SER A 356 18.51 21.10 14.49
CA SER A 356 18.44 21.19 15.95
C SER A 356 19.84 21.33 16.53
N GLU A 357 20.11 22.47 17.15
CA GLU A 357 21.34 22.76 17.87
C GLU A 357 21.03 23.03 19.34
N SER A 358 21.43 22.09 20.18
CA SER A 358 20.97 21.97 21.56
C SER A 358 22.13 21.70 22.53
N HIS A 359 21.82 21.62 23.83
CA HIS A 359 22.75 21.16 24.86
C HIS A 359 24.09 21.91 24.90
N ALA A 360 24.04 23.23 24.62
CA ALA A 360 25.23 24.05 24.59
C ALA A 360 25.93 24.08 25.94
N THR A 361 27.24 23.89 25.94
CA THR A 361 28.03 23.80 27.14
C THR A 361 29.41 24.43 26.98
N TRP A 362 29.81 25.24 27.97
CA TRP A 362 31.05 26.01 27.88
C TRP A 362 32.27 25.16 28.21
N VAL A 363 33.25 25.16 27.30
CA VAL A 363 34.57 24.56 27.52
C VAL A 363 35.51 25.55 28.20
N ASP A 364 35.63 26.75 27.65
CA ASP A 364 36.42 27.83 28.23
C ASP A 364 35.88 29.19 27.81
N ASP A 365 36.32 30.23 28.52
CA ASP A 365 36.03 31.62 28.20
C ASP A 365 37.33 32.45 28.12
N ASP A 366 38.36 31.94 27.42
CA ASP A 366 39.70 32.54 27.38
C ASP A 366 39.70 33.99 26.86
N VAL A 367 39.73 34.93 27.81
CA VAL A 367 39.95 36.35 27.56
C VAL A 367 41.44 36.63 27.74
N THR A 368 42.30 36.14 26.85
CA THR A 368 43.69 36.60 26.79
C THR A 368 43.72 38.02 26.21
N GLY A 369 43.60 39.00 27.10
CA GLY A 369 43.68 40.42 26.76
C GLY A 369 44.99 40.79 26.06
N GLY A 370 44.99 40.81 24.73
CA GLY A 370 45.94 41.56 23.93
C GLY A 370 45.47 43.01 23.83
N GLU A 371 46.31 43.96 24.26
CA GLU A 371 46.06 45.39 24.02
C GLU A 371 45.99 45.64 22.49
N GLY A 372 44.77 45.70 21.94
CA GLY A 372 44.50 46.27 20.61
C GLY A 372 44.07 45.34 19.47
N GLY A 373 43.37 44.22 19.72
CA GLY A 373 42.84 43.35 18.66
C GLY A 373 41.68 42.45 19.11
N TRP A 374 40.87 42.00 18.14
CA TRP A 374 39.64 41.21 18.25
C TRP A 374 39.83 39.75 18.75
N ASP A 375 40.55 39.52 19.85
CA ASP A 375 41.01 38.17 20.21
C ASP A 375 40.53 37.69 21.59
N ALA A 376 39.24 37.88 21.92
CA ALA A 376 38.60 37.09 22.99
C ALA A 376 37.89 35.90 22.32
N SER A 377 38.36 34.67 22.57
CA SER A 377 37.78 33.45 22.02
C SER A 377 37.27 32.56 23.14
N ALA A 378 36.05 32.05 23.00
CA ALA A 378 35.49 31.07 23.90
C ALA A 378 35.08 29.82 23.14
N ARG A 379 35.11 28.67 23.80
CA ARG A 379 34.74 27.40 23.18
C ARG A 379 33.47 26.85 23.80
N ILE A 380 32.54 26.46 22.95
CA ILE A 380 31.28 25.81 23.32
C ILE A 380 31.22 24.47 22.62
N VAL A 381 30.83 23.44 23.36
CA VAL A 381 30.39 22.17 22.79
C VAL A 381 28.87 22.17 22.74
N PHE A 382 28.29 21.61 21.69
CA PHE A 382 26.85 21.53 21.51
C PHE A 382 26.50 20.26 20.76
N THR A 383 25.24 19.84 20.89
CA THR A 383 24.68 18.75 20.10
C THR A 383 24.05 19.36 18.85
N GLU A 384 24.36 18.80 17.69
CA GLU A 384 23.82 19.20 16.39
C GLU A 384 23.12 17.98 15.78
N GLU A 385 21.82 18.08 15.53
CA GLU A 385 21.08 17.08 14.76
C GLU A 385 21.65 17.05 13.35
N VAL A 386 22.22 15.92 12.94
CA VAL A 386 22.65 15.77 11.55
C VAL A 386 21.59 15.02 10.76
N PRO A 387 21.46 15.34 9.47
CA PRO A 387 20.79 14.50 8.51
C PRO A 387 21.45 13.10 8.45
N SER A 388 21.10 12.21 9.36
CA SER A 388 20.84 10.84 8.96
C SER A 388 19.35 10.80 8.66
N THR A 389 18.98 10.36 7.47
CA THR A 389 17.58 10.23 7.06
C THR A 389 17.30 8.74 6.97
N ASP A 390 17.53 8.01 8.07
CA ASP A 390 17.14 6.61 8.08
C ASP A 390 15.60 6.60 8.13
N VAL A 391 14.98 5.97 7.14
CA VAL A 391 13.52 5.81 7.11
C VAL A 391 13.22 4.45 7.71
N SER A 392 12.37 4.41 8.72
CA SER A 392 12.09 3.20 9.50
C SER A 392 10.60 3.04 9.75
N ASP A 393 10.18 1.84 10.12
CA ASP A 393 8.81 1.57 10.55
C ASP A 393 8.71 0.46 11.60
N VAL A 394 7.66 0.54 12.43
CA VAL A 394 7.31 -0.47 13.45
C VAL A 394 5.90 -0.99 13.23
N VAL A 395 5.52 -2.11 13.86
CA VAL A 395 4.12 -2.53 13.94
C VAL A 395 3.33 -1.48 14.70
N ALA A 396 2.32 -0.89 14.07
CA ALA A 396 1.57 0.23 14.63
C ALA A 396 0.90 -0.12 15.97
N ASP A 397 0.41 -1.35 16.12
CA ASP A 397 -0.36 -1.79 17.30
C ASP A 397 0.44 -1.77 18.60
N ASP A 398 1.73 -2.09 18.56
CA ASP A 398 2.52 -2.34 19.76
C ASP A 398 4.00 -1.89 19.68
N GLY A 399 4.42 -1.30 18.56
CA GLY A 399 5.80 -0.85 18.36
C GLY A 399 6.79 -1.98 18.11
N SER A 400 6.33 -3.21 17.94
CA SER A 400 7.21 -4.37 17.73
C SER A 400 7.76 -4.46 16.31
N ASP A 401 8.73 -5.35 16.10
CA ASP A 401 9.32 -5.65 14.79
C ASP A 401 9.83 -4.39 14.04
N PRO A 402 10.72 -3.59 14.66
CA PRO A 402 11.30 -2.43 13.99
C PRO A 402 12.03 -2.86 12.72
N ARG A 403 11.81 -2.13 11.63
CA ARG A 403 12.41 -2.39 10.33
C ARG A 403 12.97 -1.08 9.77
N LEU A 404 14.24 -1.13 9.40
CA LEU A 404 14.89 -0.09 8.61
C LEU A 404 14.44 -0.24 7.15
N ILE A 405 13.79 0.78 6.60
CA ILE A 405 13.32 0.81 5.21
C ILE A 405 14.45 1.23 4.28
N GLU A 406 15.12 2.33 4.60
CA GLU A 406 16.21 2.87 3.81
C GLU A 406 17.26 3.46 4.73
N SER A 407 18.52 3.13 4.50
CA SER A 407 19.64 3.80 5.18
C SER A 407 20.24 4.84 4.26
N LEU A 408 19.99 6.12 4.54
CA LEU A 408 20.44 7.21 3.68
C LEU A 408 21.85 7.72 4.04
N GLY A 409 22.34 7.34 5.22
CA GLY A 409 23.71 7.63 5.67
C GLY A 409 23.96 9.11 5.97
N THR A 410 25.07 9.41 6.63
CA THR A 410 25.50 10.79 6.90
C THR A 410 26.38 11.26 5.76
N THR A 411 25.83 12.04 4.82
CA THR A 411 26.68 12.75 3.84
C THR A 411 27.01 14.14 4.39
N TRP A 412 28.31 14.46 4.42
CA TRP A 412 28.88 15.68 5.02
C TRP A 412 28.31 17.00 4.43
N ASP A 413 27.63 16.94 3.28
CA ASP A 413 27.18 18.11 2.53
C ASP A 413 25.64 18.25 2.46
N ALA A 414 24.86 17.37 3.12
CA ALA A 414 23.39 17.39 3.11
C ALA A 414 22.76 18.20 4.27
N GLU A 415 23.54 19.04 4.94
CA GLU A 415 23.30 19.73 6.22
C GLU A 415 22.07 20.69 6.28
N ARG A 416 21.17 20.76 5.29
CA ARG A 416 20.15 21.85 5.25
C ARG A 416 18.69 21.48 4.94
N LEU A 417 18.34 20.26 4.50
CA LEU A 417 16.99 19.96 3.97
C LEU A 417 16.50 18.52 4.27
N ALA A 418 16.79 18.00 5.47
CA ALA A 418 16.58 16.58 5.78
C ALA A 418 15.15 16.22 6.23
N GLU A 419 14.13 16.61 5.47
CA GLU A 419 12.75 16.16 5.64
C GLU A 419 12.52 15.00 4.67
N ALA A 420 12.71 13.77 5.15
CA ALA A 420 12.57 12.62 4.25
C ALA A 420 11.09 12.38 3.94
N GLY A 421 10.19 12.55 4.93
CA GLY A 421 8.77 12.23 4.87
C GLY A 421 8.51 10.77 4.50
N ILE A 422 7.68 10.05 5.26
CA ILE A 422 7.27 8.70 4.87
C ILE A 422 5.76 8.63 4.78
N GLU A 423 5.26 8.12 3.66
CA GLU A 423 3.82 7.97 3.46
C GLU A 423 3.49 6.66 2.72
N TYR A 424 2.51 5.93 3.23
CA TYR A 424 2.02 4.71 2.57
C TYR A 424 0.91 5.02 1.56
N SER A 425 0.87 4.25 0.46
CA SER A 425 -0.23 4.37 -0.50
C SER A 425 -1.57 4.03 0.16
N PRO A 426 -2.72 4.53 -0.36
CA PRO A 426 -4.04 4.33 0.25
C PRO A 426 -4.48 2.87 0.40
N ASP A 427 -3.86 1.96 -0.36
CA ASP A 427 -4.07 0.52 -0.28
C ASP A 427 -3.04 -0.21 0.61
N GLY A 428 -2.10 0.52 1.21
CA GLY A 428 -1.04 0.02 2.07
C GLY A 428 0.04 -0.81 1.39
N THR A 429 0.03 -0.94 0.05
CA THR A 429 0.93 -1.85 -0.67
C THR A 429 2.25 -1.22 -1.09
N ARG A 430 2.34 0.11 -1.11
CA ARG A 430 3.54 0.88 -1.46
C ARG A 430 3.85 1.90 -0.38
N VAL A 431 5.10 2.32 -0.33
CA VAL A 431 5.59 3.41 0.51
C VAL A 431 6.31 4.43 -0.37
N ALA A 432 6.12 5.71 -0.08
CA ALA A 432 6.85 6.81 -0.68
C ALA A 432 7.71 7.49 0.39
N TYR A 433 8.93 7.86 0.02
CA TYR A 433 9.86 8.58 0.88
C TYR A 433 10.86 9.38 0.05
N SER A 434 11.47 10.41 0.62
CA SER A 434 12.51 11.19 -0.04
C SER A 434 13.89 10.59 0.22
N ALA A 435 14.73 10.56 -0.81
CA ALA A 435 16.08 10.01 -0.75
C ALA A 435 17.06 10.82 -1.61
N PRO A 436 18.37 10.83 -1.30
CA PRO A 436 19.39 11.46 -2.12
C PRO A 436 19.44 10.85 -3.52
N VAL A 437 19.68 11.67 -4.53
CA VAL A 437 19.99 11.21 -5.88
C VAL A 437 21.38 10.55 -5.86
N PRO A 438 21.52 9.27 -6.29
CA PRO A 438 22.81 8.63 -6.38
C PRO A 438 23.74 9.41 -7.33
N PRO A 439 25.04 9.59 -7.01
CA PRO A 439 25.98 10.20 -7.94
C PRO A 439 25.99 9.40 -9.24
N ASP A 440 25.87 10.09 -10.39
CA ASP A 440 26.06 9.47 -11.70
C ASP A 440 27.57 9.23 -11.89
N ILE A 441 28.08 8.16 -11.27
CA ILE A 441 29.47 7.70 -11.46
C ILE A 441 29.60 7.11 -12.86
N GLY A 442 29.88 7.97 -13.83
CA GLY A 442 30.48 7.56 -15.09
C GLY A 442 31.70 6.68 -14.80
N GLU A 443 31.85 5.58 -15.53
CA GLU A 443 32.87 4.54 -15.31
C GLU A 443 34.35 5.01 -15.42
N GLU A 444 34.65 6.30 -15.56
CA GLU A 444 36.02 6.78 -15.65
C GLU A 444 36.25 8.06 -14.80
N ASP A 445 37.20 7.93 -13.87
CA ASP A 445 37.99 8.96 -13.17
C ASP A 445 37.55 9.48 -11.78
N GLU A 446 38.27 8.94 -10.77
CA GLU A 446 38.67 9.48 -9.44
C GLU A 446 37.62 10.11 -8.49
N PRO A 447 37.55 9.68 -7.21
CA PRO A 447 36.75 10.35 -6.20
C PRO A 447 37.33 11.73 -5.91
N VAL A 448 36.66 12.78 -6.35
CA VAL A 448 37.03 14.16 -6.04
C VAL A 448 36.67 14.43 -4.58
N ILE A 449 37.62 14.21 -3.67
CA ILE A 449 37.60 14.80 -2.33
C ILE A 449 37.98 16.28 -2.50
N LEU A 450 37.00 17.15 -2.76
CA LEU A 450 37.19 18.59 -2.72
C LEU A 450 37.00 19.07 -1.28
N ALA A 451 38.13 19.21 -0.58
CA ALA A 451 38.19 19.93 0.68
C ALA A 451 37.84 21.41 0.49
N ALA A 452 36.91 21.90 1.30
CA ALA A 452 36.69 23.31 1.61
C ALA A 452 36.31 24.24 0.43
N ALA A 453 35.12 24.05 -0.15
CA ALA A 453 34.32 25.13 -0.73
C ALA A 453 32.85 24.69 -0.86
N LEU A 454 31.94 25.50 -0.30
CA LEU A 454 30.47 25.41 -0.25
C LEU A 454 29.79 25.10 -1.61
N VAL A 455 29.77 23.85 -2.07
CA VAL A 455 28.97 23.44 -3.24
C VAL A 455 28.05 22.28 -2.83
N PRO A 456 26.74 22.49 -2.68
CA PRO A 456 25.79 21.42 -2.42
C PRO A 456 25.60 20.67 -3.75
N THR A 457 26.05 19.44 -3.84
CA THR A 457 25.82 18.65 -5.06
C THR A 457 25.41 17.26 -4.63
N TYR A 458 24.12 17.07 -4.29
CA TYR A 458 23.28 15.91 -4.62
C TYR A 458 21.81 16.29 -4.30
N GLY A 459 20.97 16.49 -5.32
CA GLY A 459 19.52 16.72 -5.13
C GLY A 459 18.82 15.57 -4.38
N GLN A 460 17.63 15.81 -3.83
CA GLN A 460 16.77 14.76 -3.27
C GLN A 460 15.60 14.44 -4.20
N ARG A 461 15.12 13.20 -4.17
CA ARG A 461 14.03 12.70 -5.00
C ARG A 461 13.02 11.90 -4.20
N VAL A 462 11.78 11.90 -4.66
CA VAL A 462 10.73 10.98 -4.18
C VAL A 462 10.98 9.57 -4.74
N VAL A 463 11.15 8.59 -3.84
CA VAL A 463 11.23 7.17 -4.13
C VAL A 463 9.90 6.50 -3.80
N ILE A 464 9.50 5.52 -4.63
CA ILE A 464 8.34 4.68 -4.38
C ILE A 464 8.83 3.23 -4.30
N ALA A 465 8.52 2.53 -3.22
CA ALA A 465 8.91 1.14 -3.00
C ALA A 465 7.71 0.25 -2.65
N ASP A 466 7.83 -1.06 -2.85
CA ASP A 466 6.89 -2.04 -2.32
C ASP A 466 6.98 -2.05 -0.79
N ALA A 467 5.85 -1.89 -0.10
CA ALA A 467 5.85 -1.76 1.37
C ALA A 467 6.30 -3.03 2.10
N THR A 468 6.29 -4.19 1.43
CA THR A 468 6.71 -5.48 2.01
C THR A 468 8.14 -5.82 1.64
N THR A 469 8.49 -5.80 0.36
CA THR A 469 9.82 -6.21 -0.11
C THR A 469 10.84 -5.09 -0.06
N LEU A 470 10.39 -3.83 0.02
CA LEU A 470 11.20 -2.61 -0.03
C LEU A 470 11.95 -2.45 -1.36
N ASP A 471 11.59 -3.24 -2.37
CA ASP A 471 12.12 -3.04 -3.72
C ASP A 471 11.51 -1.76 -4.31
N VAL A 472 12.35 -0.90 -4.89
CA VAL A 472 11.87 0.31 -5.61
C VAL A 472 10.96 -0.12 -6.77
N VAL A 473 9.75 0.44 -6.82
CA VAL A 473 8.71 0.14 -7.82
C VAL A 473 8.28 1.39 -8.57
N GLY A 474 8.13 1.26 -9.89
CA GLY A 474 7.73 2.37 -10.76
C GLY A 474 8.92 3.18 -11.31
N PRO A 475 8.66 4.23 -12.11
CA PRO A 475 9.72 5.13 -12.54
C PRO A 475 10.23 5.87 -11.30
N THR A 476 11.52 5.70 -10.98
CA THR A 476 12.17 6.55 -9.99
C THR A 476 12.19 7.95 -10.59
N TYR A 477 11.37 8.85 -10.05
CA TYR A 477 11.42 10.24 -10.48
C TYR A 477 12.81 10.75 -10.09
N VAL A 478 13.58 11.18 -11.08
CA VAL A 478 14.78 11.96 -10.87
C VAL A 478 14.40 13.34 -11.39
N PRO A 479 14.53 14.41 -10.59
CA PRO A 479 14.30 15.75 -11.08
C PRO A 479 15.07 15.99 -12.39
N ASP A 480 14.44 16.67 -13.35
CA ASP A 480 15.12 17.03 -14.61
C ASP A 480 16.31 17.99 -14.37
N ASP A 481 16.34 18.61 -13.19
CA ASP A 481 17.38 19.52 -12.73
C ASP A 481 18.10 18.95 -11.49
N GLU A 482 19.42 18.84 -11.55
CA GLU A 482 20.24 18.30 -10.45
C GLU A 482 20.24 19.19 -9.19
N ASP A 483 19.75 20.42 -9.33
CA ASP A 483 19.63 21.44 -8.28
C ASP A 483 18.27 21.44 -7.54
N ASP A 484 17.34 20.55 -7.93
CA ASP A 484 16.04 20.37 -7.27
C ASP A 484 16.14 19.42 -6.05
N VAL A 485 15.44 19.76 -4.97
CA VAL A 485 15.32 18.95 -3.75
C VAL A 485 13.85 18.71 -3.45
N ASP A 486 13.41 17.46 -3.63
CA ASP A 486 12.03 17.02 -3.41
C ASP A 486 11.87 16.32 -2.06
N LEU A 487 10.92 16.78 -1.24
CA LEU A 487 10.68 16.38 0.17
C LEU A 487 9.18 16.13 0.44
N ASP A 488 8.86 15.55 1.59
CA ASP A 488 7.49 15.35 2.13
C ASP A 488 6.46 14.79 1.14
N PRO A 489 6.66 13.58 0.61
CA PRO A 489 5.71 12.98 -0.30
C PRO A 489 4.43 12.57 0.46
N THR A 490 3.26 12.99 -0.03
CA THR A 490 1.94 12.52 0.44
C THR A 490 1.10 11.97 -0.72
N TRP A 491 0.40 10.86 -0.50
CA TRP A 491 -0.38 10.19 -1.53
C TRP A 491 -1.78 10.80 -1.69
N SER A 492 -2.22 10.94 -2.94
CA SER A 492 -3.64 11.19 -3.21
C SER A 492 -4.48 9.99 -2.74
N PRO A 493 -5.74 10.20 -2.29
CA PRO A 493 -6.59 9.13 -1.75
C PRO A 493 -6.91 7.98 -2.72
N ASP A 494 -6.71 8.20 -4.02
CA ASP A 494 -6.87 7.20 -5.08
C ASP A 494 -5.56 6.50 -5.48
N GLY A 495 -4.43 6.90 -4.88
CA GLY A 495 -3.11 6.31 -5.11
C GLY A 495 -2.51 6.57 -6.50
N SER A 496 -3.05 7.56 -7.23
CA SER A 496 -2.63 7.90 -8.60
C SER A 496 -1.59 9.02 -8.68
N THR A 497 -1.55 9.88 -7.65
CA THR A 497 -0.73 11.10 -7.60
C THR A 497 -0.03 11.20 -6.25
N ILE A 498 1.15 11.78 -6.21
CA ILE A 498 1.86 12.16 -4.98
C ILE A 498 2.01 13.68 -4.99
N ALA A 499 1.69 14.37 -3.89
CA ALA A 499 2.10 15.75 -3.70
C ALA A 499 3.41 15.79 -2.89
N PHE A 500 4.28 16.75 -3.16
CA PHE A 500 5.58 16.86 -2.50
C PHE A 500 6.05 18.32 -2.50
N VAL A 501 7.00 18.65 -1.63
CA VAL A 501 7.64 19.97 -1.54
C VAL A 501 8.87 19.99 -2.42
N ARG A 502 9.07 21.06 -3.19
CA ARG A 502 10.29 21.27 -3.97
C ARG A 502 10.98 22.56 -3.58
N TRP A 503 12.28 22.44 -3.32
CA TRP A 503 13.24 23.53 -3.27
C TRP A 503 14.09 23.51 -4.54
N HIS A 504 14.51 24.69 -5.01
CA HIS A 504 15.39 24.81 -6.16
C HIS A 504 16.59 25.70 -5.82
N TYR A 505 17.79 25.23 -6.10
CA TYR A 505 19.04 25.95 -5.79
C TYR A 505 19.52 26.83 -6.95
N TRP A 506 19.82 28.11 -6.70
CA TRP A 506 20.31 29.07 -7.71
C TRP A 506 21.78 29.49 -7.53
N GLY A 507 22.64 28.65 -6.94
CA GLY A 507 24.07 28.96 -6.79
C GLY A 507 24.40 30.02 -5.73
N ASP A 508 23.45 30.88 -5.34
CA ASP A 508 23.55 31.86 -4.26
C ASP A 508 22.50 31.67 -3.15
N GLY A 509 21.64 30.64 -3.26
CA GLY A 509 20.63 30.26 -2.26
C GLY A 509 19.52 29.40 -2.85
N TYR A 510 18.59 28.96 -2.00
CA TYR A 510 17.38 28.25 -2.43
C TYR A 510 16.22 29.21 -2.72
N THR A 511 15.35 28.85 -3.67
CA THR A 511 14.03 29.50 -3.82
C THR A 511 13.12 29.17 -2.65
N LEU A 512 12.09 29.99 -2.43
CA LEU A 512 11.00 29.63 -1.53
C LEU A 512 10.31 28.32 -1.97
N PRO A 513 10.06 27.37 -1.05
CA PRO A 513 9.51 26.07 -1.39
C PRO A 513 8.08 26.17 -1.91
N ARG A 514 7.74 25.27 -2.82
CA ARG A 514 6.41 25.15 -3.41
C ARG A 514 5.97 23.68 -3.42
N ILE A 515 4.66 23.48 -3.41
CA ILE A 515 4.07 22.15 -3.55
C ILE A 515 3.90 21.80 -5.03
N PHE A 516 4.36 20.62 -5.40
CA PHE A 516 4.26 19.99 -6.71
C PHE A 516 3.46 18.68 -6.61
N THR A 517 3.04 18.16 -7.76
CA THR A 517 2.42 16.84 -7.89
C THR A 517 3.16 15.99 -8.90
N LEU A 518 3.30 14.69 -8.59
CA LEU A 518 3.84 13.63 -9.43
C LEU A 518 2.72 12.65 -9.78
N ASP A 519 2.42 12.51 -11.08
CA ASP A 519 1.53 11.45 -11.58
C ASP A 519 2.30 10.11 -11.61
N VAL A 520 1.82 9.12 -10.86
CA VAL A 520 2.55 7.86 -10.63
C VAL A 520 2.56 6.96 -11.87
N GLY A 521 1.59 7.12 -12.78
CA GLY A 521 1.49 6.32 -13.99
C GLY A 521 2.38 6.83 -15.14
N SER A 522 2.51 8.14 -15.26
CA SER A 522 3.22 8.82 -16.35
C SER A 522 4.58 9.40 -15.94
N GLY A 523 4.81 9.62 -14.64
CA GLY A 523 5.98 10.32 -14.12
C GLY A 523 5.95 11.84 -14.32
N ALA A 524 4.80 12.40 -14.75
CA ALA A 524 4.69 13.82 -15.02
C ALA A 524 4.68 14.63 -13.71
N VAL A 525 5.50 15.67 -13.64
CA VAL A 525 5.54 16.61 -12.51
C VAL A 525 4.97 17.97 -12.87
N THR A 526 4.11 18.51 -12.01
CA THR A 526 3.50 19.82 -12.17
C THR A 526 3.47 20.60 -10.86
N GLN A 527 3.77 21.90 -10.90
CA GLN A 527 3.60 22.77 -9.75
C GLN A 527 2.11 22.91 -9.42
N LEU A 528 1.73 22.61 -8.18
CA LEU A 528 0.34 22.67 -7.71
C LEU A 528 -0.03 24.06 -7.22
N THR A 529 0.83 24.67 -6.40
CA THR A 529 0.55 25.96 -5.76
C THR A 529 0.86 27.12 -6.70
N VAL A 530 -0.17 27.90 -7.06
CA VAL A 530 -0.04 29.10 -7.89
C VAL A 530 -0.80 30.29 -7.30
N GLY A 531 -0.30 31.50 -7.53
CA GLY A 531 -1.02 32.73 -7.16
C GLY A 531 -0.89 33.16 -5.69
N LEU A 532 0.01 32.52 -4.94
CA LEU A 532 0.57 33.10 -3.73
C LEU A 532 1.46 34.30 -4.11
N GLY A 533 1.69 35.24 -3.19
CA GLY A 533 2.66 36.32 -3.42
C GLY A 533 4.02 35.74 -3.86
N THR A 534 4.82 36.52 -4.58
CA THR A 534 6.17 36.08 -5.00
C THR A 534 7.04 35.68 -3.81
N ASP A 535 6.69 36.19 -2.64
CA ASP A 535 7.44 36.06 -1.40
C ASP A 535 6.81 35.02 -0.45
N ASP A 536 5.78 34.28 -0.86
CA ASP A 536 5.16 33.26 -0.01
C ASP A 536 5.84 31.88 -0.19
N TRP A 537 5.94 31.06 0.86
CA TRP A 537 6.43 29.67 0.81
C TRP A 537 5.32 28.64 1.12
N ALA A 538 5.49 27.37 0.76
CA ALA A 538 4.52 26.29 1.00
C ALA A 538 5.20 24.94 1.32
N VAL A 539 4.88 24.33 2.46
CA VAL A 539 5.43 23.05 2.97
C VAL A 539 4.36 22.21 3.69
N ASP A 540 4.69 20.99 4.12
CA ASP A 540 3.82 20.05 4.86
C ASP A 540 2.46 19.76 4.17
N PRO A 541 2.43 19.26 2.92
CA PRO A 541 1.18 18.96 2.24
C PRO A 541 0.45 17.73 2.85
N SER A 542 -0.86 17.83 3.05
CA SER A 542 -1.74 16.69 3.35
C SER A 542 -3.01 16.72 2.48
N TRP A 543 -3.38 15.58 1.89
CA TRP A 543 -4.52 15.47 0.99
C TRP A 543 -5.85 15.41 1.73
N SER A 544 -6.85 16.14 1.22
CA SER A 544 -8.24 15.89 1.62
C SER A 544 -8.70 14.50 1.16
N PRO A 545 -9.53 13.77 1.92
CA PRO A 545 -9.97 12.40 1.58
C PRO A 545 -10.72 12.26 0.26
N ASP A 546 -11.28 13.35 -0.27
CA ASP A 546 -11.96 13.37 -1.57
C ASP A 546 -11.01 13.62 -2.77
N GLY A 547 -9.73 13.88 -2.50
CA GLY A 547 -8.68 14.13 -3.50
C GLY A 547 -8.81 15.47 -4.22
N THR A 548 -9.69 16.38 -3.78
CA THR A 548 -9.93 17.66 -4.47
C THR A 548 -9.08 18.81 -3.93
N ARG A 549 -8.50 18.66 -2.75
CA ARG A 549 -7.76 19.70 -2.04
C ARG A 549 -6.53 19.13 -1.33
N VAL A 550 -5.59 20.03 -1.02
CA VAL A 550 -4.43 19.77 -0.15
C VAL A 550 -4.37 20.90 0.88
N VAL A 551 -4.27 20.56 2.18
CA VAL A 551 -3.91 21.53 3.23
C VAL A 551 -2.39 21.57 3.37
N TYR A 552 -1.84 22.71 3.74
CA TYR A 552 -0.41 22.91 3.86
C TYR A 552 -0.09 24.14 4.73
N ALA A 553 1.17 24.27 5.17
CA ALA A 553 1.67 25.41 5.92
C ALA A 553 2.31 26.47 5.01
N THR A 554 2.09 27.75 5.29
CA THR A 554 2.58 28.88 4.45
C THR A 554 2.90 30.14 5.25
N GLY A 555 3.83 30.96 4.77
CA GLY A 555 4.23 32.26 5.36
C GLY A 555 4.81 33.22 4.32
N THR A 556 5.19 34.44 4.73
CA THR A 556 5.76 35.51 3.87
C THR A 556 7.27 35.67 4.07
N GLY A 557 8.02 35.95 3.01
CA GLY A 557 9.49 36.02 3.00
C GLY A 557 10.12 37.29 3.59
N ASP A 558 9.30 38.29 3.95
CA ASP A 558 9.73 39.47 4.74
C ASP A 558 9.75 39.17 6.25
N ASP A 559 9.20 38.03 6.67
CA ASP A 559 9.46 37.47 8.00
C ASP A 559 10.89 36.89 7.91
N GLU A 560 11.89 37.63 8.42
CA GLU A 560 13.29 37.18 8.51
C GLU A 560 13.33 35.81 9.19
N VAL A 561 13.35 34.73 8.38
CA VAL A 561 13.32 33.32 8.83
C VAL A 561 11.97 32.98 9.51
N PRO A 562 11.41 31.75 9.39
CA PRO A 562 10.10 31.43 9.98
C PRO A 562 10.14 31.32 11.53
N SER A 563 10.41 32.45 12.19
CA SER A 563 10.25 32.64 13.62
C SER A 563 8.75 32.86 13.94
N GLY A 564 7.98 31.77 13.91
CA GLY A 564 6.83 31.61 14.80
C GLY A 564 5.40 31.96 14.33
N ALA A 565 5.14 32.24 13.04
CA ALA A 565 3.74 32.38 12.57
C ALA A 565 3.49 31.84 11.15
N SER A 566 3.59 30.53 10.98
CA SER A 566 3.06 29.82 9.80
C SER A 566 1.52 29.84 9.81
N TYR A 567 0.91 29.95 8.63
CA TYR A 567 -0.54 29.89 8.44
C TYR A 567 -0.95 28.59 7.78
N LEU A 568 -2.11 28.06 8.16
CA LEU A 568 -2.71 26.93 7.46
C LEU A 568 -3.45 27.42 6.22
N ALA A 569 -3.16 26.81 5.07
CA ALA A 569 -3.80 27.12 3.80
C ALA A 569 -4.26 25.86 3.08
N VAL A 570 -5.24 26.01 2.22
CA VAL A 570 -5.78 24.93 1.38
C VAL A 570 -5.69 25.34 -0.07
N VAL A 571 -5.13 24.46 -0.90
CA VAL A 571 -5.06 24.60 -2.36
C VAL A 571 -6.10 23.69 -3.02
N ASP A 572 -6.83 24.23 -3.99
CA ASP A 572 -7.72 23.45 -4.86
C ASP A 572 -6.90 22.78 -5.96
N VAL A 573 -6.95 21.44 -6.03
CA VAL A 573 -6.06 20.65 -6.88
C VAL A 573 -6.29 20.90 -8.37
N ARG A 574 -7.53 21.26 -8.75
CA ARG A 574 -7.88 21.52 -10.16
C ARG A 574 -7.40 22.88 -10.66
N THR A 575 -7.35 23.87 -9.79
CA THR A 575 -7.09 25.26 -10.16
C THR A 575 -5.72 25.75 -9.70
N GLY A 576 -5.13 25.08 -8.71
CA GLY A 576 -3.90 25.47 -8.03
C GLY A 576 -4.05 26.73 -7.16
N VAL A 577 -5.29 27.21 -6.97
CA VAL A 577 -5.57 28.43 -6.20
C VAL A 577 -5.59 28.11 -4.71
N SER A 578 -4.78 28.84 -3.95
CA SER A 578 -4.69 28.70 -2.50
C SER A 578 -5.55 29.69 -1.73
N SER A 579 -6.00 29.30 -0.54
CA SER A 579 -6.69 30.16 0.42
C SER A 579 -6.38 29.74 1.86
N ARG A 580 -6.08 30.71 2.73
CA ARG A 580 -5.84 30.45 4.16
C ARG A 580 -7.13 29.98 4.86
N LEU A 581 -6.97 29.05 5.81
CA LEU A 581 -8.04 28.72 6.76
C LEU A 581 -8.36 29.94 7.60
N ARG A 582 -9.65 30.13 7.87
CA ARG A 582 -10.14 31.31 8.57
C ARG A 582 -11.10 30.97 9.68
N VAL A 583 -11.13 31.84 10.66
CA VAL A 583 -12.07 31.82 11.76
C VAL A 583 -12.80 33.16 11.84
N THR A 584 -14.12 33.12 11.94
CA THR A 584 -14.98 34.31 11.97
C THR A 584 -15.58 34.52 13.36
N TYR A 585 -15.22 35.60 14.03
CA TYR A 585 -15.79 35.97 15.33
C TYR A 585 -16.91 36.99 15.17
N PRO A 586 -18.13 36.70 15.65
CA PRO A 586 -19.25 37.61 15.50
C PRO A 586 -19.14 38.80 16.46
N ARG A 587 -19.38 40.02 15.95
CA ARG A 587 -19.46 41.26 16.75
C ARG A 587 -18.24 41.56 17.63
N CYS A 588 -17.04 41.19 17.19
CA CYS A 588 -15.79 41.45 17.93
C CYS A 588 -15.13 42.79 17.58
N ASP A 589 -15.57 43.48 16.52
CA ASP A 589 -15.06 44.81 16.21
C ASP A 589 -15.79 45.92 17.00
N TYR A 590 -15.20 47.11 17.01
CA TYR A 590 -15.73 48.28 17.73
C TYR A 590 -17.13 48.74 17.25
N TYR A 591 -17.52 48.41 16.01
CA TYR A 591 -18.77 48.80 15.37
C TYR A 591 -19.84 47.70 15.41
N GLY A 592 -19.56 46.56 16.03
CA GLY A 592 -20.44 45.40 16.09
C GLY A 592 -20.46 44.54 14.82
N GLY A 593 -19.43 44.66 13.98
CA GLY A 593 -19.13 43.78 12.86
C GLY A 593 -18.29 42.56 13.26
N ASP A 594 -18.19 41.62 12.32
CA ASP A 594 -17.49 40.35 12.51
C ASP A 594 -16.01 40.50 12.12
N CYS A 595 -15.11 39.90 12.89
CA CYS A 595 -13.68 39.87 12.60
C CYS A 595 -13.31 38.51 12.02
N VAL A 596 -12.50 38.51 10.96
CA VAL A 596 -12.00 37.31 10.31
C VAL A 596 -10.49 37.26 10.51
N PHE A 597 -9.99 36.15 11.03
CA PHE A 597 -8.56 35.91 11.23
C PHE A 597 -8.13 34.67 10.47
N ASP A 598 -6.89 34.69 9.98
CA ASP A 598 -6.25 33.49 9.44
C ASP A 598 -5.77 32.61 10.60
N VAL A 599 -5.87 31.28 10.42
CA VAL A 599 -5.44 30.29 11.40
C VAL A 599 -3.95 30.04 11.25
N GLN A 600 -3.22 30.06 12.37
CA GLN A 600 -1.79 29.75 12.41
C GLN A 600 -1.55 28.31 12.87
N GLY A 601 -0.47 27.71 12.39
CA GLY A 601 -0.05 26.35 12.71
C GLY A 601 0.90 25.80 11.64
N ARG A 602 1.46 24.61 11.90
CA ARG A 602 2.34 23.87 10.98
C ARG A 602 2.02 22.38 10.99
N SER A 603 2.59 21.61 10.06
CA SER A 603 2.40 20.17 9.92
C SER A 603 0.91 19.77 9.92
N PRO A 604 0.06 20.33 9.04
CA PRO A 604 -1.36 20.04 9.06
C PRO A 604 -1.67 18.67 8.46
N ASP A 605 -2.55 17.91 9.12
CA ASP A 605 -3.05 16.64 8.58
C ASP A 605 -4.59 16.53 8.62
N TRP A 606 -5.15 15.99 7.53
CA TRP A 606 -6.58 15.82 7.32
C TRP A 606 -7.13 14.60 8.03
N SER A 607 -8.27 14.77 8.72
CA SER A 607 -9.01 13.60 9.19
C SER A 607 -9.54 12.77 8.01
N PRO A 608 -9.62 11.43 8.14
CA PRO A 608 -10.09 10.54 7.06
C PRO A 608 -11.51 10.82 6.54
N ASP A 609 -12.33 11.52 7.32
CA ASP A 609 -13.70 11.91 6.95
C ASP A 609 -13.80 13.31 6.32
N GLY A 610 -12.71 14.07 6.30
CA GLY A 610 -12.66 15.41 5.76
C GLY A 610 -13.15 16.52 6.69
N THR A 611 -13.57 16.22 7.91
CA THR A 611 -14.25 17.24 8.74
C THR A 611 -13.31 18.00 9.67
N GLN A 612 -12.09 17.53 9.85
CA GLN A 612 -11.14 18.07 10.81
C GLN A 612 -9.73 18.18 10.20
N VAL A 613 -8.94 19.10 10.76
CA VAL A 613 -7.49 19.19 10.49
C VAL A 613 -6.78 19.23 11.84
N ALA A 614 -5.81 18.34 12.03
CA ALA A 614 -4.86 18.40 13.13
C ALA A 614 -3.65 19.24 12.72
N ALA A 615 -3.10 20.04 13.61
CA ALA A 615 -1.88 20.81 13.33
C ALA A 615 -1.10 21.08 14.62
N ALA A 616 0.22 21.21 14.48
CA ALA A 616 1.11 21.64 15.54
C ALA A 616 1.07 23.17 15.71
N ASP A 617 1.31 23.64 16.93
CA ASP A 617 1.40 25.06 17.27
C ASP A 617 0.14 25.87 16.85
N LEU A 618 -1.02 25.22 16.94
CA LEU A 618 -2.27 25.75 16.41
C LEU A 618 -2.71 27.01 17.18
N VAL A 619 -2.89 28.11 16.46
CA VAL A 619 -3.45 29.37 16.98
C VAL A 619 -4.66 29.80 16.15
N ALA A 620 -5.84 29.73 16.77
CA ALA A 620 -7.11 30.18 16.21
C ALA A 620 -7.56 31.56 16.74
N MET A 621 -6.74 32.24 17.57
CA MET A 621 -6.90 33.65 17.96
C MET A 621 -5.54 34.33 18.28
N PRO A 622 -5.21 35.50 17.70
CA PRO A 622 -3.95 36.19 18.00
C PRO A 622 -3.90 36.85 19.40
N ARG A 623 -2.77 36.66 20.12
CA ARG A 623 -2.48 37.20 21.46
C ARG A 623 -2.66 38.72 21.65
N TRP A 624 -2.47 39.50 20.59
CA TRP A 624 -2.46 40.97 20.62
C TRP A 624 -3.85 41.59 20.79
N PHE A 625 -4.92 40.80 20.57
CA PHE A 625 -6.31 41.24 20.73
C PHE A 625 -6.74 41.33 22.21
N ALA A 626 -6.01 40.69 23.13
CA ALA A 626 -6.31 40.69 24.56
C ALA A 626 -5.88 41.99 25.30
N GLY A 627 -5.13 42.88 24.64
CA GLY A 627 -4.43 44.01 25.28
C GLY A 627 -4.83 45.44 24.88
N GLY A 628 -5.68 45.68 23.87
CA GLY A 628 -5.99 47.05 23.44
C GLY A 628 -7.24 47.24 22.57
N TYR A 629 -7.87 48.42 22.70
CA TYR A 629 -8.98 49.07 21.95
C TYR A 629 -10.24 48.28 21.53
N TYR A 630 -10.19 46.96 21.52
CA TYR A 630 -11.28 46.03 21.22
C TYR A 630 -11.77 45.40 22.53
N GLY A 631 -13.08 45.20 22.67
CA GLY A 631 -13.62 44.53 23.87
C GLY A 631 -13.10 43.10 23.96
N PRO A 632 -12.85 42.55 25.17
CA PRO A 632 -12.38 41.18 25.28
C PRO A 632 -13.43 40.25 24.63
N PRO A 633 -13.04 39.36 23.72
CA PRO A 633 -13.96 38.36 23.18
C PRO A 633 -14.57 37.53 24.32
N ASP A 634 -15.73 36.92 24.06
CA ASP A 634 -16.33 35.99 25.03
C ASP A 634 -15.33 34.85 25.28
N PHE A 635 -14.80 34.77 26.51
CA PHE A 635 -13.84 33.74 26.94
C PHE A 635 -14.36 32.30 26.78
N ARG A 636 -15.65 32.13 26.45
CA ARG A 636 -16.30 30.83 26.23
C ARG A 636 -16.47 30.47 24.76
N ASP A 637 -15.91 31.23 23.82
CA ASP A 637 -16.00 30.92 22.40
C ASP A 637 -15.28 29.60 22.07
N PRO A 638 -15.97 28.58 21.53
CA PRO A 638 -15.38 27.25 21.27
C PRO A 638 -14.37 27.24 20.11
N ARG A 639 -14.15 28.37 19.44
CA ARG A 639 -13.14 28.52 18.38
C ARG A 639 -11.83 29.08 18.91
N ARG A 640 -11.81 29.53 20.17
CA ARG A 640 -10.63 30.10 20.80
C ARG A 640 -9.68 28.99 21.21
N LEU A 641 -8.47 29.01 20.65
CA LEU A 641 -7.43 28.07 20.99
C LEU A 641 -6.04 28.59 20.63
N GLU A 642 -5.09 28.40 21.53
CA GLU A 642 -3.66 28.56 21.38
C GLU A 642 -2.97 27.36 22.03
N VAL A 643 -2.31 26.51 21.24
CA VAL A 643 -1.60 25.31 21.73
C VAL A 643 -0.12 25.40 21.35
N PRO A 644 0.67 26.25 22.02
CA PRO A 644 2.10 26.35 21.73
C PRO A 644 2.80 25.07 22.19
N GLY A 645 3.64 24.50 21.32
CA GLY A 645 4.35 23.26 21.56
C GLY A 645 3.45 22.03 21.65
N GLY A 646 2.25 22.05 21.07
CA GLY A 646 1.32 20.93 21.10
C GLY A 646 0.43 20.80 19.86
N ILE A 647 -0.37 19.73 19.82
CA ILE A 647 -1.30 19.43 18.74
C ILE A 647 -2.67 20.00 19.07
N GLY A 648 -3.22 20.77 18.14
CA GLY A 648 -4.60 21.20 18.16
C GLY A 648 -5.38 20.64 16.98
N ILE A 649 -6.70 20.51 17.14
CA ILE A 649 -7.62 20.09 16.07
C ILE A 649 -8.63 21.20 15.81
N VAL A 650 -8.78 21.58 14.54
CA VAL A 650 -9.87 22.44 14.05
C VAL A 650 -10.96 21.63 13.38
N ASP A 651 -12.22 21.93 13.70
CA ASP A 651 -13.38 21.40 12.99
C ASP A 651 -13.79 22.38 11.89
N LEU A 652 -14.01 21.85 10.69
CA LEU A 652 -14.38 22.63 9.51
C LEU A 652 -15.91 22.70 9.34
N SER A 653 -16.40 23.80 8.78
CA SER A 653 -17.83 24.02 8.49
C SER A 653 -18.43 23.00 7.52
N SER A 654 -17.60 22.36 6.70
CA SER A 654 -17.94 21.32 5.75
C SER A 654 -16.68 20.53 5.39
N PRO A 655 -16.81 19.29 4.89
CA PRO A 655 -15.66 18.55 4.39
C PRO A 655 -14.90 19.33 3.32
N GLY A 656 -13.59 19.45 3.45
CA GLY A 656 -12.79 20.26 2.53
C GLY A 656 -12.80 21.78 2.83
N GLY A 657 -13.63 22.26 3.77
CA GLY A 657 -13.95 23.68 3.95
C GLY A 657 -12.81 24.59 4.41
N LEU A 658 -12.99 25.91 4.27
CA LEU A 658 -12.01 26.94 4.69
C LEU A 658 -12.36 27.63 6.02
N GLU A 659 -13.56 27.40 6.53
CA GLU A 659 -14.06 28.07 7.73
C GLU A 659 -14.02 27.13 8.94
N VAL A 660 -13.30 27.55 9.97
CA VAL A 660 -13.20 26.86 11.26
C VAL A 660 -14.40 27.22 12.15
N VAL A 661 -15.10 26.20 12.62
CA VAL A 661 -16.29 26.35 13.47
C VAL A 661 -16.05 25.99 14.93
N ARG A 662 -14.97 25.26 15.22
CA ARG A 662 -14.54 24.87 16.57
C ARG A 662 -13.05 24.51 16.55
N ALA A 663 -12.36 24.70 17.67
CA ALA A 663 -10.98 24.25 17.87
C ALA A 663 -10.84 23.59 19.25
N ARG A 664 -9.95 22.60 19.38
CA ARG A 664 -9.62 21.96 20.67
C ARG A 664 -8.14 21.58 20.78
N ALA A 665 -7.57 21.64 21.97
CA ALA A 665 -6.26 21.07 22.26
C ALA A 665 -6.37 19.54 22.32
N LEU A 666 -5.49 18.84 21.62
CA LEU A 666 -5.30 17.39 21.74
C LEU A 666 -4.16 17.08 22.72
N THR A 667 -3.11 17.90 22.70
CA THR A 667 -2.04 17.90 23.70
C THR A 667 -1.83 19.29 24.32
N GLY A 668 -1.20 19.35 25.49
CA GLY A 668 -0.94 20.62 26.18
C GLY A 668 -2.11 21.14 27.02
N VAL A 669 -2.25 22.47 27.09
CA VAL A 669 -3.24 23.18 27.91
C VAL A 669 -4.09 24.07 27.00
N ALA A 670 -5.42 24.00 27.14
CA ALA A 670 -6.33 24.86 26.39
C ALA A 670 -6.43 26.28 26.98
N ASP A 671 -6.95 27.23 26.19
CA ASP A 671 -7.11 28.65 26.55
C ASP A 671 -7.94 28.92 27.80
N ASP A 672 -8.84 28.01 28.17
CA ASP A 672 -9.64 28.08 29.38
C ASP A 672 -8.90 27.55 30.63
N GLY A 673 -7.63 27.16 30.46
CA GLY A 673 -6.77 26.59 31.49
C GLY A 673 -6.99 25.10 31.72
N THR A 674 -7.80 24.42 30.91
CA THR A 674 -8.01 22.97 31.06
C THR A 674 -6.82 22.19 30.51
N ALA A 675 -6.32 21.27 31.32
CA ALA A 675 -5.26 20.34 30.95
C ALA A 675 -5.82 19.17 30.13
N THR A 676 -5.13 18.82 29.05
CA THR A 676 -5.37 17.55 28.33
C THR A 676 -4.79 16.36 29.13
N PRO A 677 -5.25 15.11 28.90
CA PRO A 677 -4.69 13.93 29.58
C PRO A 677 -3.18 13.70 29.34
N THR A 678 -2.64 14.34 28.29
CA THR A 678 -1.27 14.17 27.79
C THR A 678 -0.30 15.20 28.34
N VAL A 679 -0.77 16.32 28.92
CA VAL A 679 0.07 17.42 29.39
C VAL A 679 1.12 17.00 30.44
N ALA A 680 0.82 15.94 31.17
CA ALA A 680 1.66 15.37 32.23
C ALA A 680 2.75 14.43 31.68
N GLN A 681 2.66 14.04 30.41
CA GLN A 681 3.36 12.88 29.86
C GLN A 681 4.21 13.25 28.64
N VAL A 682 3.75 14.19 27.80
CA VAL A 682 4.48 14.66 26.60
C VAL A 682 4.49 16.17 26.47
N ALA A 683 5.54 16.70 25.86
CA ALA A 683 5.76 18.09 25.50
C ALA A 683 6.27 18.19 24.05
N HIS A 684 6.22 19.39 23.49
CA HIS A 684 6.72 19.70 22.14
C HIS A 684 6.15 18.77 21.05
N ALA A 685 4.85 18.49 21.11
CA ALA A 685 4.22 17.61 20.14
C ALA A 685 4.15 18.29 18.76
N ALA A 686 4.52 17.56 17.71
CA ALA A 686 4.58 18.01 16.33
C ALA A 686 4.19 16.87 15.36
N ASP A 687 4.07 17.20 14.06
CA ASP A 687 3.89 16.22 12.98
C ASP A 687 2.71 15.24 13.23
N PRO A 688 1.49 15.76 13.44
CA PRO A 688 0.33 14.91 13.65
C PRO A 688 -0.03 14.12 12.37
N GLU A 689 -0.39 12.86 12.56
CA GLU A 689 -0.80 11.93 11.52
C GLU A 689 -2.05 11.17 12.00
N TRP A 690 -3.14 11.26 11.26
CA TRP A 690 -4.38 10.59 11.60
C TRP A 690 -4.29 9.08 11.35
N SER A 691 -4.81 8.29 12.28
CA SER A 691 -5.05 6.87 11.98
C SER A 691 -6.07 6.76 10.83
N PRO A 692 -5.92 5.79 9.91
CA PRO A 692 -6.82 5.59 8.77
C PRO A 692 -8.32 5.53 9.12
N ASP A 693 -8.68 5.06 10.31
CA ASP A 693 -10.06 5.00 10.81
C ASP A 693 -10.53 6.26 11.57
N GLY A 694 -9.66 7.26 11.75
CA GLY A 694 -9.92 8.51 12.44
C GLY A 694 -10.05 8.39 13.95
N SER A 695 -9.70 7.23 14.54
CA SER A 695 -9.85 6.99 15.97
C SER A 695 -8.70 7.54 16.81
N HIS A 696 -7.50 7.65 16.24
CA HIS A 696 -6.28 8.09 16.90
C HIS A 696 -5.52 9.11 16.05
N VAL A 697 -4.60 9.82 16.70
CA VAL A 697 -3.59 10.67 16.04
C VAL A 697 -2.23 10.26 16.59
N ALA A 698 -1.34 9.83 15.69
CA ALA A 698 0.08 9.69 15.97
C ALA A 698 0.77 11.05 15.81
N PHE A 699 1.84 11.31 16.55
CA PHE A 699 2.59 12.56 16.48
C PHE A 699 3.98 12.36 17.05
N SER A 700 4.93 13.18 16.61
CA SER A 700 6.26 13.23 17.21
C SER A 700 6.19 14.02 18.52
N ALA A 701 6.76 13.50 19.61
CA ALA A 701 6.75 14.20 20.88
C ALA A 701 7.90 13.80 21.79
N VAL A 702 8.24 14.71 22.70
CA VAL A 702 9.23 14.49 23.74
C VAL A 702 8.49 14.12 25.02
N PRO A 703 8.80 13.00 25.70
CA PRO A 703 8.23 12.72 27.01
C PRO A 703 8.58 13.85 27.99
N VAL A 704 7.62 14.27 28.82
CA VAL A 704 7.86 15.33 29.81
C VAL A 704 9.02 14.93 30.70
N GLY A 705 10.02 15.81 30.82
CA GLY A 705 11.19 15.52 31.63
C GLY A 705 12.40 15.01 30.84
N LEU A 706 12.27 14.82 29.53
CA LEU A 706 13.33 14.37 28.63
C LEU A 706 13.75 15.47 27.64
N PRO A 707 14.94 15.35 27.03
CA PRO A 707 15.45 16.33 26.09
C PRO A 707 14.94 16.06 24.68
N TRP A 708 15.17 17.01 23.78
CA TRP A 708 14.62 16.97 22.43
C TRP A 708 15.03 15.73 21.63
N GLU A 709 16.21 15.17 21.90
CA GLU A 709 16.75 14.00 21.21
C GLU A 709 16.02 12.70 21.57
N ARG A 710 15.17 12.73 22.61
CA ARG A 710 14.26 11.63 22.99
C ARG A 710 12.88 11.78 22.37
N ARG A 711 12.80 12.52 21.26
CA ARG A 711 11.56 12.61 20.49
C ARG A 711 11.25 11.26 19.87
N GLY A 712 10.16 10.66 20.31
CA GLY A 712 9.61 9.42 19.75
C GLY A 712 8.27 9.67 19.06
N ILE A 713 7.68 8.59 18.56
CA ILE A 713 6.32 8.62 18.01
C ILE A 713 5.32 8.20 19.08
N ALA A 714 4.47 9.13 19.48
CA ALA A 714 3.38 8.91 20.42
C ALA A 714 2.03 8.83 19.71
N GLU A 715 1.05 8.19 20.34
CA GLU A 715 -0.32 8.10 19.83
C GLU A 715 -1.34 8.36 20.95
N VAL A 716 -2.42 9.07 20.61
CA VAL A 716 -3.55 9.34 21.51
C VAL A 716 -4.89 9.14 20.80
N ALA A 717 -5.96 8.95 21.56
CA ALA A 717 -7.31 8.97 21.02
C ALA A 717 -7.67 10.38 20.50
N ALA A 718 -8.11 10.48 19.25
CA ALA A 718 -8.38 11.77 18.59
C ALA A 718 -9.57 12.55 19.18
N VAL A 719 -10.44 11.86 19.91
CA VAL A 719 -11.66 12.42 20.50
C VAL A 719 -11.36 13.35 21.69
N ASP A 720 -10.41 12.99 22.54
CA ASP A 720 -10.16 13.68 23.82
C ASP A 720 -8.69 13.69 24.27
N GLY A 721 -7.76 13.13 23.48
CA GLY A 721 -6.35 13.02 23.82
C GLY A 721 -6.05 12.01 24.93
N SER A 722 -7.00 11.12 25.27
CA SER A 722 -6.77 10.06 26.25
C SER A 722 -5.99 8.87 25.67
N GLY A 723 -5.54 7.97 26.55
CA GLY A 723 -4.92 6.71 26.13
C GLY A 723 -3.53 6.86 25.51
N LEU A 724 -2.81 7.93 25.84
CA LEU A 724 -1.44 8.17 25.37
C LEU A 724 -0.58 6.90 25.51
N ARG A 725 0.06 6.52 24.42
CA ARG A 725 1.09 5.48 24.38
C ARG A 725 2.24 5.94 23.49
N LEU A 726 3.43 5.46 23.79
CA LEU A 726 4.60 5.63 22.94
C LEU A 726 4.69 4.40 22.02
N VAL A 727 4.62 4.63 20.71
CA VAL A 727 4.61 3.58 19.67
C VAL A 727 6.03 3.24 19.23
N ALA A 728 6.88 4.26 19.09
CA ALA A 728 8.30 4.11 18.82
C ALA A 728 9.09 5.05 19.73
N ASP A 729 10.17 4.51 20.31
CA ASP A 729 11.12 5.21 21.18
C ASP A 729 12.52 4.54 21.16
N PRO A 730 13.07 4.17 19.99
CA PRO A 730 14.49 3.83 19.89
C PRO A 730 15.36 5.09 20.11
N PRO A 731 16.67 4.91 20.30
CA PRO A 731 17.59 6.03 20.37
C PRO A 731 17.61 6.82 19.05
N GLY A 732 17.47 8.15 19.11
CA GLY A 732 17.43 9.04 17.94
C GLY A 732 16.16 9.91 17.89
N VAL A 733 16.15 10.93 17.02
CA VAL A 733 15.02 11.86 16.89
C VAL A 733 14.04 11.33 15.84
N GLN A 734 12.86 10.93 16.27
CA GLN A 734 11.82 10.41 15.39
C GLN A 734 10.82 11.49 15.00
N ARG A 735 10.57 11.65 13.69
CA ARG A 735 9.62 12.65 13.17
C ARG A 735 8.77 12.10 12.03
N GLU A 736 7.79 12.90 11.64
CA GLU A 736 6.99 12.68 10.42
C GLU A 736 6.37 11.26 10.39
N PRO A 737 5.54 10.90 11.38
CA PRO A 737 4.89 9.61 11.38
C PRO A 737 4.00 9.45 10.14
N GLY A 738 4.07 8.29 9.49
CA GLY A 738 3.23 7.94 8.34
C GLY A 738 2.48 6.64 8.56
N TYR A 739 1.15 6.69 8.57
CA TYR A 739 0.34 5.52 8.91
C TYR A 739 0.14 4.59 7.70
N GLN A 740 0.43 3.29 7.84
CA GLN A 740 0.07 2.31 6.81
C GLN A 740 -1.44 1.99 6.86
N PRO A 741 -2.20 2.25 5.78
CA PRO A 741 -3.62 1.90 5.74
C PRO A 741 -3.84 0.38 5.78
N TRP A 742 -4.97 -0.03 6.36
CA TRP A 742 -5.40 -1.42 6.41
C TRP A 742 -6.84 -1.59 5.91
N THR A 743 -7.17 -2.79 5.42
CA THR A 743 -8.50 -3.19 4.97
C THR A 743 -9.14 -4.19 5.94
N ASP A 744 -10.45 -4.43 5.75
CA ASP A 744 -11.21 -5.53 6.38
C ASP A 744 -12.20 -6.11 5.36
N LEU A 745 -11.86 -7.25 4.75
CA LEU A 745 -12.66 -7.94 3.74
C LEU A 745 -13.65 -8.90 4.39
N VAL A 746 -14.91 -8.50 4.40
CA VAL A 746 -16.02 -9.35 4.80
C VAL A 746 -16.51 -10.16 3.60
N LEU A 747 -16.47 -11.48 3.69
CA LEU A 747 -17.02 -12.36 2.67
C LEU A 747 -18.43 -12.82 3.04
N THR A 748 -19.35 -12.72 2.09
CA THR A 748 -20.70 -13.29 2.20
C THR A 748 -21.01 -14.15 0.98
N LEU A 749 -21.78 -15.22 1.21
CA LEU A 749 -22.32 -16.08 0.15
C LEU A 749 -23.85 -16.02 0.16
N ALA A 750 -24.44 -15.97 -1.02
CA ALA A 750 -25.88 -16.10 -1.23
C ALA A 750 -26.14 -17.12 -2.35
N THR A 751 -27.33 -17.73 -2.35
CA THR A 751 -27.75 -18.64 -3.41
C THR A 751 -29.12 -18.23 -3.95
N SER A 752 -29.27 -18.28 -5.27
CA SER A 752 -30.57 -18.15 -5.94
C SER A 752 -30.81 -19.37 -6.80
N VAL A 753 -31.93 -20.06 -6.56
CA VAL A 753 -32.32 -21.25 -7.33
C VAL A 753 -33.00 -20.78 -8.63
N VAL A 754 -32.44 -21.18 -9.77
CA VAL A 754 -32.99 -20.86 -11.09
C VAL A 754 -33.63 -22.14 -11.65
N GLY A 755 -34.92 -22.36 -11.37
CA GLY A 755 -35.75 -23.33 -12.11
C GLY A 755 -35.47 -24.83 -11.87
N GLY A 756 -36.31 -25.67 -12.48
CA GLY A 756 -36.32 -27.13 -12.28
C GLY A 756 -35.33 -27.94 -13.14
N ASP A 757 -34.29 -27.29 -13.67
CA ASP A 757 -33.27 -27.91 -14.54
C ASP A 757 -32.01 -28.37 -13.79
N GLY A 758 -31.94 -28.15 -12.47
CA GLY A 758 -30.78 -28.52 -11.66
C GLY A 758 -29.66 -27.48 -11.71
N SER A 759 -30.00 -26.20 -11.90
CA SER A 759 -29.08 -25.07 -11.82
C SER A 759 -29.37 -24.10 -10.65
N ALA A 760 -28.34 -23.45 -10.14
CA ALA A 760 -28.44 -22.29 -9.25
C ALA A 760 -27.29 -21.32 -9.52
N THR A 761 -27.39 -20.13 -8.92
CA THR A 761 -26.29 -19.17 -8.88
C THR A 761 -25.86 -18.99 -7.44
N VAL A 762 -24.58 -19.21 -7.16
CA VAL A 762 -23.94 -18.83 -5.89
C VAL A 762 -23.31 -17.47 -6.08
N THR A 763 -23.80 -16.45 -5.39
CA THR A 763 -23.23 -15.11 -5.39
C THR A 763 -22.24 -14.99 -4.24
N ALA A 764 -20.97 -14.78 -4.55
CA ALA A 764 -19.95 -14.45 -3.56
C ALA A 764 -19.69 -12.94 -3.57
N ALA A 765 -19.86 -12.30 -2.43
CA ALA A 765 -19.68 -10.85 -2.27
C ALA A 765 -18.61 -10.56 -1.22
N ALA A 766 -17.48 -10.03 -1.67
CA ALA A 766 -16.42 -9.51 -0.80
C ALA A 766 -16.61 -8.00 -0.62
N THR A 767 -16.84 -7.55 0.61
CA THR A 767 -17.07 -6.15 0.96
C THR A 767 -15.93 -5.65 1.82
N ASN A 768 -15.33 -4.51 1.47
CA ASN A 768 -14.36 -3.85 2.31
C ASN A 768 -15.08 -3.04 3.40
N ALA A 769 -15.03 -3.52 4.64
CA ALA A 769 -15.53 -2.85 5.84
C ALA A 769 -14.45 -2.01 6.55
N GLY A 770 -13.21 -2.04 6.06
CA GLY A 770 -12.08 -1.35 6.64
C GLY A 770 -11.90 0.08 6.10
N PRO A 771 -10.98 0.85 6.71
CA PRO A 771 -10.73 2.24 6.37
C PRO A 771 -9.83 2.45 5.13
N GLY A 772 -8.93 1.51 4.83
CA GLY A 772 -8.04 1.57 3.67
C GLY A 772 -8.63 0.91 2.43
N TRP A 773 -8.02 1.13 1.26
CA TRP A 773 -8.42 0.45 0.03
C TRP A 773 -7.96 -1.00 0.02
N ALA A 774 -8.78 -1.90 -0.52
CA ALA A 774 -8.38 -3.29 -0.73
C ALA A 774 -7.77 -3.48 -2.12
N ALA A 775 -6.47 -3.78 -2.18
CA ALA A 775 -5.73 -4.07 -3.40
C ALA A 775 -5.91 -5.52 -3.86
N ARG A 776 -6.29 -5.67 -5.14
CA ARG A 776 -6.49 -6.97 -5.81
C ARG A 776 -7.33 -7.99 -4.99
N PRO A 777 -8.54 -7.63 -4.51
CA PRO A 777 -9.39 -8.56 -3.79
C PRO A 777 -9.62 -9.84 -4.60
N THR A 778 -9.34 -10.97 -4.00
CA THR A 778 -9.42 -12.28 -4.64
C THR A 778 -10.31 -13.19 -3.82
N VAL A 779 -11.40 -13.66 -4.42
CA VAL A 779 -12.32 -14.62 -3.82
C VAL A 779 -12.04 -16.00 -4.40
N THR A 780 -11.69 -16.93 -3.53
CA THR A 780 -11.55 -18.35 -3.88
C THR A 780 -12.75 -19.12 -3.37
N VAL A 781 -13.49 -19.76 -4.27
CA VAL A 781 -14.67 -20.58 -3.96
C VAL A 781 -14.37 -22.04 -4.27
N ARG A 782 -14.65 -22.93 -3.32
CA ARG A 782 -14.55 -24.37 -3.49
C ARG A 782 -15.93 -24.98 -3.61
N LEU A 783 -16.19 -25.57 -4.78
CA LEU A 783 -17.37 -26.37 -5.02
C LEU A 783 -17.11 -27.80 -4.55
N PRO A 784 -18.02 -28.46 -3.81
CA PRO A 784 -17.93 -29.88 -3.48
C PRO A 784 -18.24 -30.77 -4.70
N LEU A 785 -17.91 -32.06 -4.63
CA LEU A 785 -18.08 -33.02 -5.76
C LEU A 785 -19.53 -33.14 -6.26
N GLY A 786 -20.51 -32.72 -5.46
CA GLY A 786 -21.92 -32.65 -5.81
C GLY A 786 -22.31 -31.51 -6.77
N LEU A 787 -21.42 -30.53 -6.97
CA LEU A 787 -21.64 -29.35 -7.81
C LEU A 787 -20.54 -29.22 -8.87
N SER A 788 -20.92 -28.65 -10.01
CA SER A 788 -20.00 -28.23 -11.08
C SER A 788 -20.36 -26.84 -11.55
N THR A 789 -19.45 -26.19 -12.28
CA THR A 789 -19.72 -24.89 -12.92
C THR A 789 -19.41 -24.98 -14.41
N PRO A 790 -20.20 -24.33 -15.28
CA PRO A 790 -19.82 -24.15 -16.69
C PRO A 790 -18.66 -23.17 -16.88
N GLY A 791 -18.16 -22.55 -15.80
CA GLY A 791 -17.14 -21.51 -15.82
C GLY A 791 -17.74 -20.12 -15.64
N VAL A 792 -16.91 -19.19 -15.20
CA VAL A 792 -17.31 -17.80 -14.88
C VAL A 792 -16.31 -16.86 -15.54
N ALA A 793 -16.82 -15.87 -16.27
CA ALA A 793 -15.96 -14.86 -16.87
C ALA A 793 -15.21 -14.09 -15.78
N GLY A 794 -13.88 -13.97 -15.91
CA GLY A 794 -13.03 -13.31 -14.91
C GLY A 794 -12.58 -14.21 -13.75
N CYS A 795 -12.99 -15.48 -13.71
CA CYS A 795 -12.49 -16.44 -12.73
C CYS A 795 -11.66 -17.55 -13.40
N LEU A 796 -10.55 -17.91 -12.77
CA LEU A 796 -9.77 -19.09 -13.15
C LEU A 796 -10.40 -20.33 -12.50
N VAL A 797 -10.64 -21.38 -13.29
CA VAL A 797 -11.25 -22.63 -12.82
C VAL A 797 -10.21 -23.75 -12.82
N GLY A 798 -9.87 -24.23 -11.63
CA GLY A 798 -8.95 -25.33 -11.38
C GLY A 798 -9.68 -26.52 -10.74
N GLY A 799 -10.34 -27.34 -11.55
CA GLY A 799 -11.14 -28.46 -11.04
C GLY A 799 -12.36 -27.99 -10.25
N GLN A 800 -12.35 -28.17 -8.93
CA GLN A 800 -13.42 -27.79 -8.00
C GLN A 800 -13.22 -26.41 -7.35
N VAL A 801 -12.09 -25.76 -7.64
CA VAL A 801 -11.75 -24.45 -7.07
C VAL A 801 -11.85 -23.39 -8.15
N LEU A 802 -12.58 -22.31 -7.84
CA LEU A 802 -12.69 -21.11 -8.65
C LEU A 802 -11.95 -19.98 -7.94
N THR A 803 -11.07 -19.28 -8.64
CA THR A 803 -10.37 -18.11 -8.13
C THR A 803 -10.77 -16.90 -8.95
N CYS A 804 -11.48 -15.97 -8.34
CA CYS A 804 -12.03 -14.78 -8.95
C CYS A 804 -11.31 -13.54 -8.42
N VAL A 805 -10.69 -12.76 -9.30
CA VAL A 805 -9.97 -11.54 -8.94
C VAL A 805 -10.81 -10.33 -9.33
N ALA A 806 -11.02 -9.40 -8.40
CA ALA A 806 -11.71 -8.16 -8.69
C ALA A 806 -10.89 -7.32 -9.70
N THR A 807 -11.58 -6.68 -10.63
CA THR A 807 -10.92 -5.90 -11.70
C THR A 807 -10.46 -4.52 -11.24
N THR A 808 -11.02 -4.01 -10.15
CA THR A 808 -10.68 -2.74 -9.52
C THR A 808 -10.39 -2.95 -8.04
N GLN A 809 -9.66 -2.04 -7.44
CA GLN A 809 -9.53 -1.96 -5.99
C GLN A 809 -10.89 -1.63 -5.36
N LEU A 810 -11.09 -2.00 -4.10
CA LEU A 810 -12.31 -1.67 -3.35
C LEU A 810 -12.02 -0.56 -2.35
N ALA A 811 -12.62 0.61 -2.59
CA ALA A 811 -12.69 1.68 -1.60
C ALA A 811 -13.39 1.20 -0.32
N PRO A 812 -13.26 1.93 0.80
CA PRO A 812 -14.05 1.70 2.01
C PRO A 812 -15.56 1.60 1.70
N GLY A 813 -16.21 0.54 2.17
CA GLY A 813 -17.61 0.20 1.90
C GLY A 813 -17.89 -0.40 0.51
N GLY A 814 -16.88 -0.52 -0.35
CA GLY A 814 -17.00 -1.09 -1.69
C GLY A 814 -17.18 -2.61 -1.68
N THR A 815 -17.93 -3.14 -2.65
CA THR A 815 -18.20 -4.58 -2.78
C THR A 815 -17.85 -5.10 -4.17
N ALA A 816 -17.10 -6.21 -4.24
CA ALA A 816 -16.95 -7.02 -5.43
C ALA A 816 -17.87 -8.24 -5.36
N THR A 817 -18.74 -8.41 -6.36
CA THR A 817 -19.68 -9.53 -6.46
C THR A 817 -19.33 -10.46 -7.61
N PHE A 818 -19.29 -11.76 -7.34
CA PHE A 818 -19.07 -12.81 -8.33
C PHE A 818 -20.27 -13.76 -8.35
N ASP A 819 -21.02 -13.74 -9.44
CA ASP A 819 -22.14 -14.65 -9.68
C ASP A 819 -21.63 -15.94 -10.31
N LEU A 820 -21.64 -17.02 -9.54
CA LEU A 820 -21.11 -18.32 -9.92
C LEU A 820 -22.26 -19.25 -10.32
N PRO A 821 -22.55 -19.44 -11.62
CA PRO A 821 -23.46 -20.49 -12.06
C PRO A 821 -22.94 -21.85 -11.61
N VAL A 822 -23.80 -22.60 -10.93
CA VAL A 822 -23.54 -23.96 -10.46
C VAL A 822 -24.62 -24.91 -10.96
N LEU A 823 -24.21 -26.12 -11.30
CA LEU A 823 -25.05 -27.23 -11.74
C LEU A 823 -24.90 -28.38 -10.75
N GLY A 824 -26.02 -28.92 -10.29
CA GLY A 824 -26.02 -30.16 -9.53
C GLY A 824 -25.55 -31.33 -10.41
N VAL A 825 -24.60 -32.14 -9.97
CA VAL A 825 -24.13 -33.31 -10.73
C VAL A 825 -24.47 -34.65 -10.07
N THR A 826 -24.95 -34.60 -8.83
CA THR A 826 -25.43 -35.77 -8.10
C THR A 826 -26.89 -35.60 -7.72
N GLN A 827 -27.58 -36.70 -7.45
CA GLN A 827 -28.94 -36.65 -6.87
C GLN A 827 -28.95 -36.20 -5.40
N ALA A 828 -27.80 -35.87 -4.81
CA ALA A 828 -27.73 -35.36 -3.44
C ALA A 828 -28.47 -34.02 -3.34
N ALA A 829 -29.26 -33.87 -2.28
CA ALA A 829 -30.21 -32.75 -2.15
C ALA A 829 -29.56 -31.43 -1.69
N VAL A 830 -28.39 -31.48 -1.03
CA VAL A 830 -27.69 -30.31 -0.47
C VAL A 830 -26.19 -30.56 -0.52
N SER A 831 -25.42 -29.57 -0.96
CA SER A 831 -23.96 -29.59 -0.96
C SER A 831 -23.43 -28.26 -0.38
N THR A 832 -22.49 -28.32 0.56
CA THR A 832 -21.92 -27.12 1.20
C THR A 832 -20.77 -26.57 0.36
N VAL A 833 -20.88 -25.30 -0.04
CA VAL A 833 -19.84 -24.52 -0.70
C VAL A 833 -19.12 -23.71 0.37
N ASP A 834 -17.78 -23.69 0.31
CA ASP A 834 -16.94 -22.82 1.13
C ASP A 834 -16.14 -21.85 0.27
N ALA A 835 -15.89 -20.66 0.79
CA ALA A 835 -15.14 -19.63 0.12
C ALA A 835 -14.26 -18.85 1.09
N VAL A 836 -13.17 -18.29 0.57
CA VAL A 836 -12.27 -17.37 1.27
C VAL A 836 -11.95 -16.16 0.41
N ALA A 837 -11.87 -14.98 1.02
CA ALA A 837 -11.42 -13.75 0.39
C ALA A 837 -10.03 -13.37 0.91
N ILE A 838 -9.17 -12.87 0.03
CA ILE A 838 -7.86 -12.32 0.36
C ILE A 838 -7.64 -11.00 -0.38
N THR A 839 -6.71 -10.21 0.12
CA THR A 839 -6.24 -8.96 -0.46
C THR A 839 -4.71 -8.90 -0.40
N ALA A 840 -4.10 -8.04 -1.21
CA ALA A 840 -2.68 -7.71 -1.08
C ALA A 840 -2.43 -6.64 0.00
N SER A 841 -3.47 -5.92 0.42
CA SER A 841 -3.41 -4.90 1.47
C SER A 841 -3.29 -5.51 2.87
N PRO A 842 -2.69 -4.80 3.84
CA PRO A 842 -2.68 -5.22 5.24
C PRO A 842 -4.09 -5.42 5.80
N GLU A 843 -4.30 -6.45 6.60
CA GLU A 843 -5.63 -6.84 7.11
C GLU A 843 -5.54 -7.40 8.54
N ARG A 844 -6.11 -6.64 9.48
CA ARG A 844 -6.10 -6.95 10.91
C ARG A 844 -7.11 -8.03 11.28
N VAL A 845 -8.23 -8.12 10.55
CA VAL A 845 -9.35 -9.01 10.83
C VAL A 845 -9.54 -9.95 9.65
N VAL A 846 -9.13 -11.21 9.82
CA VAL A 846 -9.24 -12.23 8.76
C VAL A 846 -10.32 -13.29 9.04
N THR A 847 -10.98 -13.19 10.19
CA THR A 847 -11.94 -14.21 10.68
C THR A 847 -13.28 -14.20 9.94
N ASN A 848 -13.60 -13.08 9.31
CA ASN A 848 -14.79 -12.79 8.50
C ASN A 848 -14.51 -12.91 6.98
N ASN A 849 -13.29 -13.28 6.59
CA ASN A 849 -12.91 -13.53 5.20
C ASN A 849 -13.42 -14.86 4.65
N THR A 850 -13.97 -15.73 5.51
CA THR A 850 -14.48 -17.04 5.12
C THR A 850 -15.99 -17.09 5.23
N ALA A 851 -16.63 -17.77 4.28
CA ALA A 851 -18.07 -17.97 4.27
C ALA A 851 -18.42 -19.36 3.74
N THR A 852 -19.51 -19.92 4.24
CA THR A 852 -20.06 -21.19 3.77
C THR A 852 -21.54 -21.04 3.46
N ILE A 853 -22.03 -21.81 2.48
CA ILE A 853 -23.44 -21.86 2.12
C ILE A 853 -23.85 -23.25 1.67
N ASP A 854 -25.02 -23.68 2.10
CA ASP A 854 -25.63 -24.92 1.63
C ASP A 854 -26.43 -24.67 0.35
N VAL A 855 -26.07 -25.39 -0.71
CA VAL A 855 -26.69 -25.27 -2.04
C VAL A 855 -27.50 -26.53 -2.33
N GLY A 856 -28.81 -26.35 -2.45
CA GLY A 856 -29.77 -27.45 -2.65
C GLY A 856 -30.19 -27.64 -4.10
N VAL A 857 -29.27 -28.09 -4.96
CA VAL A 857 -29.52 -28.22 -6.40
C VAL A 857 -29.27 -29.67 -6.84
N PRO A 858 -30.32 -30.50 -6.94
CA PRO A 858 -30.18 -31.86 -7.42
C PRO A 858 -29.85 -31.85 -8.92
N GLY A 859 -28.99 -32.77 -9.36
CA GLY A 859 -28.69 -32.91 -10.78
C GLY A 859 -29.89 -33.40 -11.58
N GLY A 860 -30.22 -32.68 -12.66
CA GLY A 860 -31.33 -33.01 -13.56
C GLY A 860 -30.91 -34.00 -14.66
N VAL A 861 -31.84 -34.81 -15.14
CA VAL A 861 -31.69 -35.62 -16.37
C VAL A 861 -32.64 -35.05 -17.42
N SER A 862 -32.19 -34.91 -18.67
CA SER A 862 -33.05 -34.47 -19.78
C SER A 862 -32.52 -35.13 -21.03
N VAL A 863 -33.19 -36.14 -21.57
CA VAL A 863 -32.72 -36.88 -22.73
C VAL A 863 -33.49 -36.41 -23.95
N ASP A 864 -32.82 -36.09 -25.05
CA ASP A 864 -33.44 -35.67 -26.30
C ASP A 864 -32.88 -36.46 -27.49
N VAL A 865 -33.65 -36.53 -28.58
CA VAL A 865 -33.18 -37.11 -29.84
C VAL A 865 -33.48 -36.20 -31.02
N THR A 866 -32.48 -36.01 -31.89
CA THR A 866 -32.66 -35.35 -33.19
C THR A 866 -32.33 -36.31 -34.34
N LEU A 867 -33.00 -36.12 -35.47
CA LEU A 867 -32.89 -36.97 -36.65
C LEU A 867 -32.71 -36.13 -37.92
N SER A 868 -31.72 -36.50 -38.73
CA SER A 868 -31.50 -35.97 -40.07
C SER A 868 -31.43 -37.11 -41.09
N ALA A 869 -32.25 -37.05 -42.15
CA ALA A 869 -32.22 -37.99 -43.27
C ALA A 869 -32.54 -37.25 -44.58
N PRO A 870 -32.02 -37.70 -45.74
CA PRO A 870 -32.33 -37.07 -47.02
C PRO A 870 -33.79 -37.31 -47.44
N PRO A 871 -34.38 -36.39 -48.22
CA PRO A 871 -35.81 -36.44 -48.54
C PRO A 871 -36.19 -37.49 -49.59
N VAL A 872 -35.25 -37.92 -50.43
CA VAL A 872 -35.52 -38.83 -51.56
C VAL A 872 -34.41 -39.88 -51.70
N ALA A 873 -34.78 -41.12 -51.99
CA ALA A 873 -33.90 -42.21 -52.39
C ALA A 873 -34.44 -42.95 -53.62
N TRP A 874 -33.58 -43.66 -54.36
CA TRP A 874 -33.97 -44.36 -55.60
C TRP A 874 -33.70 -45.86 -55.52
N VAL A 875 -34.67 -46.67 -55.93
CA VAL A 875 -34.54 -48.15 -55.92
C VAL A 875 -33.33 -48.60 -56.74
N GLY A 876 -32.45 -49.40 -56.13
CA GLY A 876 -31.20 -49.88 -56.73
C GLY A 876 -30.11 -48.82 -56.91
N GLY A 877 -30.30 -47.62 -56.31
CA GLY A 877 -29.34 -46.53 -56.30
C GLY A 877 -28.40 -46.54 -55.09
N LEU A 878 -27.70 -45.43 -54.88
CA LEU A 878 -26.79 -45.26 -53.76
C LEU A 878 -27.54 -45.35 -52.41
N PRO A 879 -26.95 -46.03 -51.40
CA PRO A 879 -27.46 -45.97 -50.04
C PRO A 879 -27.47 -44.53 -49.53
N VAL A 880 -28.48 -44.21 -48.73
CA VAL A 880 -28.63 -42.90 -48.08
C VAL A 880 -28.44 -43.03 -46.58
N SER A 881 -27.90 -42.01 -45.91
CA SER A 881 -27.63 -42.06 -44.47
C SER A 881 -28.68 -41.32 -43.66
N ALA A 882 -29.14 -41.93 -42.56
CA ALA A 882 -29.92 -41.28 -41.51
C ALA A 882 -29.05 -41.14 -40.25
N THR A 883 -28.93 -39.92 -39.73
CA THR A 883 -28.13 -39.62 -38.54
C THR A 883 -29.04 -39.29 -37.36
N PHE A 884 -28.83 -40.00 -36.26
CA PHE A 884 -29.52 -39.85 -34.98
C PHE A 884 -28.54 -39.26 -33.97
N THR A 885 -28.90 -38.15 -33.33
CA THR A 885 -28.11 -37.59 -32.23
C THR A 885 -28.95 -37.69 -30.97
N VAL A 886 -28.52 -38.51 -30.02
CA VAL A 886 -29.12 -38.63 -28.70
C VAL A 886 -28.28 -37.83 -27.72
N ARG A 887 -28.90 -36.93 -26.96
CA ARG A 887 -28.20 -36.07 -26.00
C ARG A 887 -28.84 -36.19 -24.63
N ASN A 888 -28.03 -36.15 -23.58
CA ASN A 888 -28.49 -35.83 -22.24
C ASN A 888 -28.20 -34.35 -21.98
N GLY A 889 -29.19 -33.49 -22.14
CA GLY A 889 -29.13 -32.07 -21.79
C GLY A 889 -29.09 -31.80 -20.28
N GLY A 890 -29.34 -32.81 -19.44
CA GLY A 890 -29.24 -32.72 -17.99
C GLY A 890 -27.82 -32.90 -17.47
N SER A 891 -27.53 -32.37 -16.28
CA SER A 891 -26.22 -32.42 -15.61
C SER A 891 -25.95 -33.72 -14.84
N ALA A 892 -26.98 -34.50 -14.50
CA ALA A 892 -26.84 -35.83 -13.90
C ALA A 892 -26.72 -36.92 -14.98
N PRO A 893 -25.99 -38.01 -14.71
CA PRO A 893 -25.93 -39.16 -15.62
C PRO A 893 -27.32 -39.77 -15.81
N SER A 894 -27.67 -40.05 -17.07
CA SER A 894 -28.90 -40.73 -17.45
C SER A 894 -28.62 -42.21 -17.64
N GLU A 895 -29.23 -43.08 -16.84
CA GLU A 895 -29.03 -44.53 -16.91
C GLU A 895 -30.05 -45.19 -17.84
N GLY A 896 -29.72 -46.38 -18.34
CA GLY A 896 -30.64 -47.21 -19.12
C GLY A 896 -31.08 -46.58 -20.44
N VAL A 897 -30.28 -45.69 -21.03
CA VAL A 897 -30.65 -44.97 -22.25
C VAL A 897 -30.73 -45.95 -23.40
N THR A 898 -31.87 -45.95 -24.06
CA THR A 898 -32.22 -46.86 -25.13
C THR A 898 -32.81 -46.07 -26.29
N LEU A 899 -32.25 -46.27 -27.50
CA LEU A 899 -32.76 -45.70 -28.74
C LEU A 899 -33.56 -46.77 -29.48
N THR A 900 -34.78 -46.43 -29.89
CA THR A 900 -35.61 -47.23 -30.79
C THR A 900 -35.79 -46.48 -32.10
N THR A 901 -35.45 -47.14 -33.20
CA THR A 901 -35.59 -46.61 -34.57
C THR A 901 -36.58 -47.44 -35.36
N THR A 902 -37.29 -46.81 -36.29
CA THR A 902 -38.16 -47.48 -37.26
C THR A 902 -37.90 -46.89 -38.64
N TYR A 903 -37.86 -47.75 -39.66
CA TYR A 903 -37.57 -47.38 -41.05
C TYR A 903 -38.72 -47.78 -41.97
N PRO A 904 -38.92 -47.08 -43.11
CA PRO A 904 -39.86 -47.49 -44.14
C PRO A 904 -39.54 -48.88 -44.69
N GLY A 905 -40.56 -49.69 -44.98
CA GLY A 905 -40.38 -51.03 -45.55
C GLY A 905 -39.79 -51.07 -46.97
N THR A 906 -39.51 -49.91 -47.57
CA THR A 906 -38.89 -49.74 -48.89
C THR A 906 -37.36 -49.61 -48.84
N VAL A 907 -36.77 -49.57 -47.65
CA VAL A 907 -35.31 -49.53 -47.44
C VAL A 907 -34.87 -50.61 -46.47
N THR A 908 -33.68 -51.16 -46.70
CA THR A 908 -33.01 -52.07 -45.78
C THR A 908 -31.95 -51.29 -44.98
N PRO A 909 -32.14 -51.09 -43.66
CA PRO A 909 -31.18 -50.40 -42.80
C PRO A 909 -29.97 -51.28 -42.47
N SER A 910 -28.80 -50.65 -42.35
CA SER A 910 -27.52 -51.29 -42.01
C SER A 910 -26.59 -50.33 -41.26
N GLY A 911 -25.50 -50.82 -40.67
CA GLY A 911 -24.47 -49.98 -40.02
C GLY A 911 -24.74 -49.55 -38.57
N LEU A 912 -25.90 -49.89 -38.00
CA LEU A 912 -26.32 -49.47 -36.65
C LEU A 912 -26.89 -50.67 -35.85
N ALA A 913 -26.18 -51.80 -35.78
CA ALA A 913 -26.68 -53.00 -35.10
C ALA A 913 -26.69 -52.83 -33.56
N PRO A 914 -27.74 -53.26 -32.82
CA PRO A 914 -28.98 -53.96 -33.24
C PRO A 914 -30.14 -53.04 -33.69
N CYS A 915 -29.97 -51.72 -33.73
CA CYS A 915 -30.91 -50.72 -34.26
C CYS A 915 -31.07 -50.72 -35.80
N ALA A 916 -30.49 -51.69 -36.51
CA ALA A 916 -30.54 -51.83 -37.97
C ALA A 916 -31.58 -52.85 -38.44
N ALA A 917 -32.65 -53.05 -37.65
CA ALA A 917 -33.82 -53.82 -38.05
C ALA A 917 -34.95 -52.87 -38.48
N PRO A 918 -35.98 -53.33 -39.24
CA PRO A 918 -37.13 -52.50 -39.64
C PRO A 918 -37.76 -51.74 -38.47
N THR A 919 -37.78 -52.36 -37.30
CA THR A 919 -37.88 -51.71 -35.99
C THR A 919 -36.74 -52.25 -35.14
N GLY A 920 -35.79 -51.40 -34.76
CA GLY A 920 -34.58 -51.79 -34.05
C GLY A 920 -34.44 -51.02 -32.74
N THR A 921 -33.94 -51.70 -31.70
CA THR A 921 -33.68 -51.09 -30.40
C THR A 921 -32.24 -51.35 -30.00
N CYS A 922 -31.50 -50.32 -29.59
CA CYS A 922 -30.12 -50.40 -29.15
C CYS A 922 -29.93 -49.68 -27.81
N ALA A 923 -29.25 -50.37 -26.89
CA ALA A 923 -28.88 -49.82 -25.60
C ALA A 923 -27.64 -48.93 -25.76
N LEU A 924 -27.75 -47.68 -25.35
CA LEU A 924 -26.64 -46.71 -25.29
C LEU A 924 -25.96 -46.73 -23.91
N GLY A 925 -26.60 -47.37 -22.91
CA GLY A 925 -26.05 -47.50 -21.56
C GLY A 925 -26.29 -46.25 -20.74
N THR A 926 -25.27 -45.81 -20.00
CA THR A 926 -25.32 -44.56 -19.23
C THR A 926 -24.78 -43.42 -20.08
N LEU A 927 -25.60 -42.41 -20.35
CA LEU A 927 -25.14 -41.14 -20.92
C LEU A 927 -24.64 -40.26 -19.76
N PRO A 928 -23.37 -39.80 -19.78
CA PRO A 928 -22.90 -38.78 -18.85
C PRO A 928 -23.79 -37.53 -18.89
N GLY A 929 -23.78 -36.74 -17.81
CA GLY A 929 -24.38 -35.40 -17.82
C GLY A 929 -23.77 -34.56 -18.95
N LEU A 930 -24.60 -33.83 -19.69
CA LEU A 930 -24.22 -33.05 -20.89
C LEU A 930 -23.61 -33.90 -22.03
N GLY A 931 -23.69 -35.23 -21.97
CA GLY A 931 -23.15 -36.15 -22.96
C GLY A 931 -24.03 -36.28 -24.20
N ALA A 932 -23.41 -36.59 -25.35
CA ALA A 932 -24.13 -36.89 -26.59
C ALA A 932 -23.54 -38.11 -27.30
N VAL A 933 -24.40 -38.86 -27.98
CA VAL A 933 -24.03 -40.00 -28.82
C VAL A 933 -24.65 -39.81 -30.20
N VAL A 934 -23.79 -39.82 -31.22
CA VAL A 934 -24.20 -39.69 -32.63
C VAL A 934 -24.11 -41.06 -33.30
N LEU A 935 -25.18 -41.48 -33.95
CA LEU A 935 -25.29 -42.78 -34.61
C LEU A 935 -25.76 -42.57 -36.05
N THR A 936 -25.22 -43.34 -37.00
CA THR A 936 -25.59 -43.22 -38.42
C THR A 936 -26.04 -44.57 -38.98
N ALA A 937 -27.26 -44.64 -39.49
CA ALA A 937 -27.79 -45.79 -40.21
C ALA A 937 -27.65 -45.57 -41.72
N VAL A 938 -27.22 -46.61 -42.43
CA VAL A 938 -27.16 -46.64 -43.90
C VAL A 938 -28.40 -47.34 -44.42
N LEU A 939 -29.23 -46.63 -45.16
CA LEU A 939 -30.50 -47.08 -45.72
C LEU A 939 -30.30 -47.44 -47.20
N THR A 940 -30.45 -48.72 -47.52
CA THR A 940 -30.32 -49.19 -48.90
C THR A 940 -31.71 -49.35 -49.52
N PRO A 941 -32.09 -48.59 -50.55
CA PRO A 941 -33.38 -48.72 -51.24
C PRO A 941 -33.36 -49.92 -52.20
N ASP A 942 -33.50 -51.14 -51.69
CA ASP A 942 -33.40 -52.40 -52.45
C ASP A 942 -34.74 -53.11 -52.70
N VAL A 943 -35.84 -52.59 -52.15
CA VAL A 943 -37.19 -53.17 -52.32
C VAL A 943 -37.86 -52.61 -53.57
N VAL A 944 -38.16 -53.50 -54.52
CA VAL A 944 -38.84 -53.17 -55.78
C VAL A 944 -40.36 -53.15 -55.60
N PHE A 945 -41.02 -52.08 -56.03
CA PHE A 945 -42.48 -51.91 -55.98
C PHE A 945 -43.06 -51.45 -57.33
N GLU A 946 -44.34 -51.69 -57.58
CA GLU A 946 -45.09 -51.23 -58.75
C GLU A 946 -46.08 -50.12 -58.33
N GLY A 947 -46.09 -48.98 -59.03
CA GLY A 947 -46.96 -47.84 -58.73
C GLY A 947 -46.21 -46.55 -58.39
N PRO A 948 -46.89 -45.52 -57.81
CA PRO A 948 -46.30 -44.21 -57.53
C PRO A 948 -45.20 -44.28 -56.46
N PRO A 949 -44.36 -43.22 -56.32
CA PRO A 949 -43.36 -43.10 -55.26
C PRO A 949 -43.92 -43.44 -53.88
N GLN A 950 -43.13 -44.16 -53.08
CA GLN A 950 -43.54 -44.61 -51.75
C GLN A 950 -42.97 -43.64 -50.71
N LEU A 951 -43.86 -42.99 -49.96
CA LEU A 951 -43.49 -42.13 -48.84
C LEU A 951 -43.54 -42.92 -47.53
N GLY A 952 -42.48 -42.87 -46.74
CA GLY A 952 -42.47 -43.41 -45.38
C GLY A 952 -41.61 -42.58 -44.44
N ASP A 953 -41.85 -42.72 -43.14
CA ASP A 953 -41.08 -41.99 -42.12
C ASP A 953 -39.95 -42.85 -41.57
N VAL A 954 -38.78 -42.24 -41.39
CA VAL A 954 -37.76 -42.69 -40.46
C VAL A 954 -38.09 -42.04 -39.12
N THR A 955 -38.28 -42.85 -38.08
CA THR A 955 -38.59 -42.34 -36.73
C THR A 955 -37.57 -42.81 -35.71
N ALA A 956 -37.34 -41.97 -34.71
CA ALA A 956 -36.47 -42.25 -33.58
C ALA A 956 -37.19 -41.89 -32.28
N THR A 957 -37.13 -42.77 -31.29
CA THR A 957 -37.60 -42.50 -29.93
C THR A 957 -36.53 -42.93 -28.94
N VAL A 958 -36.19 -42.06 -28.00
CA VAL A 958 -35.26 -42.37 -26.91
C VAL A 958 -36.03 -42.54 -25.60
N SER A 959 -35.56 -43.46 -24.76
CA SER A 959 -36.10 -43.69 -23.41
C SER A 959 -34.96 -43.90 -22.42
N THR A 960 -35.17 -43.53 -21.17
CA THR A 960 -34.23 -43.69 -20.05
C THR A 960 -34.95 -44.26 -18.83
N THR A 961 -34.21 -44.91 -17.91
CA THR A 961 -34.72 -45.29 -16.58
C THR A 961 -34.68 -44.13 -15.59
N SER A 962 -33.92 -43.08 -15.89
CA SER A 962 -33.87 -41.86 -15.10
C SER A 962 -35.12 -40.98 -15.38
N PRO A 963 -35.68 -40.28 -14.37
CA PRO A 963 -36.80 -39.37 -14.59
C PRO A 963 -36.41 -38.20 -15.51
N ASP A 964 -37.05 -38.10 -16.67
CA ASP A 964 -36.88 -37.01 -17.64
C ASP A 964 -38.10 -36.07 -17.61
N PRO A 965 -37.92 -34.78 -17.28
CA PRO A 965 -39.00 -33.81 -17.12
C PRO A 965 -39.57 -33.32 -18.45
N ALA A 966 -38.91 -33.57 -19.59
CA ALA A 966 -39.29 -33.00 -20.89
C ALA A 966 -39.69 -34.05 -21.93
N PRO A 967 -40.58 -35.03 -21.65
CA PRO A 967 -40.76 -36.22 -22.48
C PRO A 967 -41.22 -35.98 -23.93
N ALA A 968 -41.56 -34.76 -24.31
CA ALA A 968 -41.94 -34.38 -25.67
C ALA A 968 -40.75 -34.34 -26.65
N ASP A 969 -39.51 -34.10 -26.19
CA ASP A 969 -38.31 -34.04 -27.03
C ASP A 969 -37.63 -35.41 -27.24
N ASN A 970 -38.19 -36.46 -26.62
CA ASN A 970 -37.77 -37.85 -26.78
C ASN A 970 -38.09 -38.49 -28.13
N SER A 971 -38.62 -37.74 -29.11
CA SER A 971 -39.01 -38.28 -30.41
C SER A 971 -38.67 -37.37 -31.58
N ALA A 972 -38.16 -37.96 -32.66
CA ALA A 972 -37.85 -37.26 -33.91
C ALA A 972 -38.32 -38.07 -35.13
N ARG A 973 -38.67 -37.36 -36.22
CA ARG A 973 -39.14 -37.96 -37.48
C ARG A 973 -38.58 -37.25 -38.71
N ALA A 974 -38.28 -38.01 -39.75
CA ALA A 974 -37.89 -37.49 -41.06
C ALA A 974 -38.58 -38.30 -42.16
N ALA A 975 -39.19 -37.62 -43.13
CA ALA A 975 -39.87 -38.26 -44.25
C ALA A 975 -38.85 -38.65 -45.34
N LEU A 976 -38.96 -39.88 -45.84
CA LEU A 976 -38.15 -40.42 -46.92
C LEU A 976 -39.05 -40.93 -48.05
N GLU A 977 -38.95 -40.29 -49.21
CA GLU A 977 -39.62 -40.73 -50.43
C GLU A 977 -38.72 -41.68 -51.23
N VAL A 978 -39.11 -42.93 -51.41
CA VAL A 978 -38.40 -43.88 -52.27
C VAL A 978 -39.06 -43.89 -53.65
N ARG A 979 -38.28 -43.54 -54.67
CA ARG A 979 -38.70 -43.50 -56.08
C ARG A 979 -38.15 -44.70 -56.84
N ARG A 980 -38.95 -45.23 -57.76
CA ARG A 980 -38.50 -46.24 -58.73
C ARG A 980 -38.59 -45.62 -60.12
N PRO A 981 -37.48 -45.52 -60.87
CA PRO A 981 -37.56 -45.03 -62.24
C PRO A 981 -38.42 -45.95 -63.10
N HIS A 982 -39.22 -45.36 -63.99
CA HIS A 982 -40.17 -46.05 -64.84
C HIS A 982 -39.99 -45.65 -66.29
N VAL A 983 -40.16 -46.59 -67.22
CA VAL A 983 -40.08 -46.32 -68.66
C VAL A 983 -41.37 -46.81 -69.33
N ASP A 984 -42.07 -45.91 -70.01
CA ASP A 984 -43.27 -46.18 -70.79
C ASP A 984 -42.96 -46.13 -72.30
N LEU A 985 -43.69 -46.95 -73.08
CA LEU A 985 -43.58 -47.05 -74.52
C LEU A 985 -44.94 -46.84 -75.16
N GLN A 986 -45.05 -45.85 -76.05
CA GLN A 986 -46.31 -45.51 -76.69
C GLN A 986 -46.19 -45.52 -78.23
N PRO A 987 -46.92 -46.42 -78.93
CA PRO A 987 -47.74 -47.51 -78.38
C PRO A 987 -46.88 -48.71 -77.92
N ALA A 988 -47.31 -49.42 -76.86
CA ALA A 988 -46.65 -50.64 -76.35
C ALA A 988 -46.79 -51.86 -77.29
N VAL A 989 -47.68 -51.76 -78.28
CA VAL A 989 -47.82 -52.69 -79.41
C VAL A 989 -47.71 -51.88 -80.68
N ALA A 990 -46.70 -52.16 -81.50
CA ALA A 990 -46.39 -51.36 -82.68
C ALA A 990 -46.12 -52.23 -83.91
N ARG A 991 -46.27 -51.67 -85.11
CA ARG A 991 -46.03 -52.36 -86.38
C ARG A 991 -44.71 -51.91 -87.01
N PRO A 992 -44.05 -52.76 -87.83
CA PRO A 992 -42.92 -52.31 -88.65
C PRO A 992 -43.32 -51.09 -89.51
N GLY A 993 -42.59 -49.98 -89.36
CA GLY A 993 -42.88 -48.69 -89.99
C GLY A 993 -43.48 -47.62 -89.05
N GLU A 994 -43.94 -47.98 -87.85
CA GLU A 994 -44.46 -47.02 -86.85
C GLU A 994 -43.34 -46.40 -85.99
N VAL A 995 -43.64 -45.28 -85.33
CA VAL A 995 -42.72 -44.63 -84.37
C VAL A 995 -43.21 -44.93 -82.96
N VAL A 996 -42.33 -45.45 -82.11
CA VAL A 996 -42.59 -45.69 -80.69
C VAL A 996 -41.94 -44.58 -79.88
N PHE A 997 -42.73 -43.88 -79.06
CA PHE A 997 -42.23 -42.90 -78.11
C PHE A 997 -41.85 -43.60 -76.81
N LEU A 998 -40.59 -43.47 -76.41
CA LEU A 998 -40.04 -43.91 -75.14
C LEU A 998 -40.10 -42.71 -74.19
N ALA A 999 -40.65 -42.86 -73.00
CA ALA A 999 -40.65 -41.83 -71.97
C ALA A 999 -40.22 -42.41 -70.63
N GLY A 1000 -39.23 -41.79 -69.98
CA GLY A 1000 -38.83 -42.13 -68.62
C GLY A 1000 -39.39 -41.14 -67.61
N THR A 1001 -39.83 -41.62 -66.45
CA THR A 1001 -40.22 -40.81 -65.29
C THR A 1001 -39.55 -41.32 -64.02
N ASP A 1002 -39.47 -40.47 -63.00
CA ASP A 1002 -38.94 -40.79 -61.67
C ASP A 1002 -37.46 -41.22 -61.64
N PHE A 1003 -36.69 -40.85 -62.67
CA PHE A 1003 -35.24 -40.99 -62.67
C PHE A 1003 -34.61 -39.97 -61.73
N PRO A 1004 -33.43 -40.26 -61.14
CA PRO A 1004 -32.69 -39.23 -60.42
C PRO A 1004 -32.37 -38.05 -61.35
N PRO A 1005 -32.55 -36.79 -60.92
CA PRO A 1005 -32.23 -35.63 -61.75
C PRO A 1005 -30.79 -35.67 -62.24
N GLY A 1006 -30.57 -35.48 -63.54
CA GLY A 1006 -29.24 -35.52 -64.15
C GLY A 1006 -28.62 -36.92 -64.27
N ALA A 1007 -29.36 -37.99 -63.99
CA ALA A 1007 -28.86 -39.35 -64.16
C ALA A 1007 -28.69 -39.72 -65.65
N ASP A 1008 -27.59 -40.41 -65.96
CA ASP A 1008 -27.35 -40.96 -67.29
C ASP A 1008 -28.09 -42.29 -67.47
N VAL A 1009 -28.88 -42.37 -68.54
CA VAL A 1009 -29.75 -43.47 -68.91
C VAL A 1009 -29.27 -44.10 -70.22
N ASN A 1010 -28.68 -45.30 -70.11
CA ASN A 1010 -28.23 -46.09 -71.24
C ASN A 1010 -29.33 -47.06 -71.67
N LEU A 1011 -29.94 -46.79 -72.83
CA LEU A 1011 -30.99 -47.62 -73.40
C LEU A 1011 -30.44 -48.70 -74.31
N SER A 1012 -30.93 -49.93 -74.15
CA SER A 1012 -30.60 -51.05 -75.03
C SER A 1012 -31.81 -51.93 -75.27
N TRP A 1013 -31.88 -52.57 -76.44
CA TRP A 1013 -32.95 -53.51 -76.76
C TRP A 1013 -32.44 -54.95 -76.61
N SER A 1014 -33.27 -55.84 -76.05
CA SER A 1014 -32.97 -57.28 -76.00
C SER A 1014 -32.79 -57.91 -77.39
N LEU A 1015 -33.49 -57.37 -78.39
CA LEU A 1015 -33.36 -57.68 -79.81
C LEU A 1015 -33.35 -56.35 -80.58
N GLY A 1016 -32.22 -56.04 -81.24
CA GLY A 1016 -31.94 -54.72 -81.83
C GLY A 1016 -32.98 -54.24 -82.85
N ILE A 1017 -33.41 -52.97 -82.74
CA ILE A 1017 -34.25 -52.26 -83.72
C ILE A 1017 -33.37 -51.30 -84.54
N MET A 1018 -32.72 -50.35 -83.86
CA MET A 1018 -31.63 -49.47 -84.31
C MET A 1018 -30.70 -49.14 -83.12
N GLY A 1019 -29.51 -48.61 -83.39
CA GLY A 1019 -28.63 -48.06 -82.35
C GLY A 1019 -29.26 -46.81 -81.72
N ILE A 1020 -29.41 -46.82 -80.39
CA ILE A 1020 -29.83 -45.64 -79.62
C ILE A 1020 -28.57 -44.84 -79.27
N GLN A 1021 -28.62 -43.51 -79.44
CA GLN A 1021 -27.58 -42.63 -78.91
C GLN A 1021 -27.69 -42.59 -77.39
N ASN A 1022 -26.68 -43.12 -76.74
CA ASN A 1022 -26.55 -43.18 -75.29
C ASN A 1022 -25.35 -42.34 -74.83
N PRO A 1023 -25.35 -41.82 -73.59
CA PRO A 1023 -26.47 -41.84 -72.64
C PRO A 1023 -27.53 -40.78 -72.95
N LEU A 1024 -28.77 -41.00 -72.51
CA LEU A 1024 -29.76 -39.94 -72.33
C LEU A 1024 -29.63 -39.36 -70.93
N THR A 1025 -29.75 -38.05 -70.74
CA THR A 1025 -29.72 -37.45 -69.40
C THR A 1025 -31.14 -37.14 -68.93
N ALA A 1026 -31.51 -37.59 -67.74
CA ALA A 1026 -32.79 -37.24 -67.12
C ALA A 1026 -32.84 -35.74 -66.76
N GLY A 1027 -33.96 -35.08 -67.09
CA GLY A 1027 -34.17 -33.66 -66.77
C GLY A 1027 -34.25 -33.39 -65.25
N PRO A 1028 -34.33 -32.10 -64.84
CA PRO A 1028 -34.44 -31.72 -63.43
C PRO A 1028 -35.67 -32.29 -62.71
N ASP A 1029 -36.72 -32.64 -63.45
CA ASP A 1029 -37.94 -33.29 -62.97
C ASP A 1029 -37.87 -34.83 -63.01
N GLY A 1030 -36.70 -35.39 -63.32
CA GLY A 1030 -36.49 -36.83 -63.43
C GLY A 1030 -37.11 -37.46 -64.69
N ARG A 1031 -37.43 -36.66 -65.71
CA ARG A 1031 -38.07 -37.14 -66.95
C ARG A 1031 -37.17 -37.06 -68.17
N TRP A 1032 -37.39 -37.95 -69.13
CA TRP A 1032 -36.77 -37.91 -70.47
C TRP A 1032 -37.71 -38.52 -71.51
N ALA A 1033 -37.55 -38.18 -72.79
CA ALA A 1033 -38.33 -38.78 -73.87
C ALA A 1033 -37.52 -38.92 -75.16
N LEU A 1034 -37.77 -39.99 -75.92
CA LEU A 1034 -37.11 -40.30 -77.18
C LEU A 1034 -38.08 -40.99 -78.15
N ALA A 1035 -38.13 -40.54 -79.40
CA ALA A 1035 -38.90 -41.21 -80.45
C ALA A 1035 -38.01 -42.19 -81.23
N VAL A 1036 -38.42 -43.45 -81.34
CA VAL A 1036 -37.67 -44.50 -82.04
C VAL A 1036 -38.52 -45.08 -83.19
N PRO A 1037 -38.12 -44.90 -84.46
CA PRO A 1037 -38.83 -45.50 -85.59
C PRO A 1037 -38.53 -47.01 -85.70
N LEU A 1038 -39.55 -47.82 -85.95
CA LEU A 1038 -39.44 -49.25 -86.28
C LEU A 1038 -39.19 -49.42 -87.77
N ILE A 1039 -38.06 -50.02 -88.17
CA ILE A 1039 -37.75 -50.26 -89.59
C ILE A 1039 -38.64 -51.39 -90.13
N ARG A 1040 -39.00 -51.34 -91.42
CA ARG A 1040 -39.85 -52.33 -92.12
C ARG A 1040 -39.41 -53.79 -91.97
N ASP A 1041 -38.10 -54.05 -91.81
CA ASP A 1041 -37.54 -55.41 -91.68
C ASP A 1041 -37.41 -55.89 -90.22
N SER A 1042 -38.08 -55.21 -89.28
CA SER A 1042 -38.04 -55.59 -87.86
C SER A 1042 -38.74 -56.94 -87.63
N LEU A 1043 -38.02 -57.89 -87.01
CA LEU A 1043 -38.59 -59.17 -86.54
C LEU A 1043 -39.84 -58.95 -85.68
N VAL A 1044 -40.89 -59.72 -85.98
CA VAL A 1044 -42.21 -59.75 -85.31
C VAL A 1044 -42.10 -60.60 -84.04
N VAL A 1045 -41.54 -60.01 -82.99
CA VAL A 1045 -41.32 -60.66 -81.69
C VAL A 1045 -41.38 -59.61 -80.59
N GLN A 1046 -41.68 -60.04 -79.36
CA GLN A 1046 -41.58 -59.19 -78.19
C GLN A 1046 -40.11 -58.79 -77.95
N ARG A 1047 -39.90 -57.52 -77.65
CA ARG A 1047 -38.61 -56.91 -77.35
C ARG A 1047 -38.68 -56.28 -75.97
N LEU A 1048 -37.56 -56.23 -75.27
CA LEU A 1048 -37.45 -55.57 -73.98
C LEU A 1048 -36.49 -54.41 -74.13
N LEU A 1049 -36.97 -53.20 -73.88
CA LEU A 1049 -36.10 -52.06 -73.65
C LEU A 1049 -35.52 -52.20 -72.25
N GLN A 1050 -34.20 -52.15 -72.13
CA GLN A 1050 -33.49 -52.08 -70.87
C GLN A 1050 -32.88 -50.68 -70.75
N ALA A 1051 -33.29 -49.93 -69.74
CA ALA A 1051 -32.71 -48.67 -69.32
C ALA A 1051 -31.77 -48.95 -68.15
N ARG A 1052 -30.46 -48.88 -68.41
CA ARG A 1052 -29.41 -49.13 -67.43
C ARG A 1052 -28.77 -47.82 -66.99
N ASN A 1053 -28.24 -47.81 -65.78
CA ASN A 1053 -27.48 -46.67 -65.29
C ASN A 1053 -26.17 -46.48 -66.08
N GLY A 1054 -25.85 -45.23 -66.47
CA GLY A 1054 -24.62 -44.89 -67.17
C GLY A 1054 -23.46 -44.41 -66.29
N GLN A 1055 -23.69 -44.25 -64.99
CA GLN A 1055 -22.76 -43.70 -64.00
C GLN A 1055 -22.26 -44.78 -63.02
N VAL A 1056 -21.07 -44.58 -62.49
CA VAL A 1056 -20.46 -45.44 -61.47
C VAL A 1056 -20.08 -44.57 -60.27
N PRO A 1057 -20.60 -44.85 -59.06
CA PRO A 1057 -21.57 -45.89 -58.70
C PRO A 1057 -23.00 -45.62 -59.25
N PRO A 1058 -23.85 -46.66 -59.41
CA PRO A 1058 -25.18 -46.51 -59.99
C PRO A 1058 -26.11 -45.68 -59.08
N LEU A 1059 -26.74 -44.67 -59.66
CA LEU A 1059 -27.73 -43.81 -59.00
C LEU A 1059 -29.14 -44.42 -58.95
N TYR A 1060 -29.41 -45.48 -59.72
CA TYR A 1060 -30.67 -46.23 -59.76
C TYR A 1060 -30.45 -47.60 -60.40
N GLY A 1061 -31.37 -48.56 -60.16
CA GLY A 1061 -31.30 -49.92 -60.71
C GLY A 1061 -31.84 -50.07 -62.14
N ASP A 1062 -31.51 -51.18 -62.82
CA ASP A 1062 -31.96 -51.43 -64.19
C ASP A 1062 -33.50 -51.48 -64.31
N VAL A 1063 -34.03 -50.71 -65.27
CA VAL A 1063 -35.47 -50.66 -65.57
C VAL A 1063 -35.72 -51.33 -66.91
N THR A 1064 -36.79 -52.10 -67.02
CA THR A 1064 -37.14 -52.78 -68.27
C THR A 1064 -38.58 -52.54 -68.66
N ALA A 1065 -38.83 -52.40 -69.96
CA ALA A 1065 -40.16 -52.15 -70.48
C ALA A 1065 -40.38 -52.88 -71.83
N PRO A 1066 -41.47 -53.67 -71.98
CA PRO A 1066 -41.67 -54.51 -73.15
C PRO A 1066 -42.33 -53.75 -74.33
N LEU A 1067 -41.90 -54.07 -75.55
CA LEU A 1067 -42.52 -53.66 -76.81
C LEU A 1067 -42.91 -54.90 -77.61
N LEU A 1068 -44.17 -55.02 -78.02
CA LEU A 1068 -44.61 -56.09 -78.92
C LEU A 1068 -44.69 -55.59 -80.36
N VAL A 1069 -43.87 -56.15 -81.26
CA VAL A 1069 -43.93 -55.83 -82.69
C VAL A 1069 -44.84 -56.84 -83.41
N VAL A 1070 -45.90 -56.37 -84.07
CA VAL A 1070 -46.93 -57.22 -84.73
C VAL A 1070 -46.99 -56.99 -86.26
N PRO A 1071 -47.47 -57.96 -87.08
CA PRO A 1071 -47.49 -57.82 -88.52
C PRO A 1071 -48.55 -56.82 -89.04
N THR A 1072 -48.30 -56.20 -90.20
CA THR A 1072 -49.28 -55.42 -90.97
C THR A 1072 -50.20 -56.35 -91.77
N SER A 1073 -51.50 -56.43 -91.46
CA SER A 1073 -52.48 -57.26 -92.18
C SER A 1073 -53.41 -56.44 -93.08
N ILE A 1074 -53.65 -56.93 -94.30
CA ILE A 1074 -54.89 -56.72 -95.08
C ILE A 1074 -55.23 -58.06 -95.77
N ASP A 1075 -56.15 -58.85 -95.19
CA ASP A 1075 -57.44 -59.23 -95.80
C ASP A 1075 -58.23 -60.26 -94.94
N ALA A 1076 -59.56 -60.26 -95.13
CA ALA A 1076 -60.59 -61.00 -94.38
C ALA A 1076 -60.79 -62.47 -94.85
N PRO A 1077 -61.48 -63.33 -94.08
CA PRO A 1077 -61.09 -64.74 -93.93
C PRO A 1077 -61.90 -65.71 -94.81
N THR A 1078 -61.22 -66.71 -95.40
CA THR A 1078 -61.74 -68.09 -95.45
C THR A 1078 -60.65 -69.10 -95.82
N PHE A 1079 -60.50 -70.08 -94.92
CA PHE A 1079 -60.16 -71.49 -95.11
C PHE A 1079 -58.94 -71.96 -95.92
N LEU A 1080 -58.27 -72.91 -95.26
CA LEU A 1080 -57.39 -73.99 -95.72
C LEU A 1080 -55.88 -73.69 -95.82
N PHE A 1081 -55.17 -74.61 -95.15
CA PHE A 1081 -53.78 -75.05 -95.30
C PHE A 1081 -52.77 -74.74 -94.17
N ARG A 1082 -52.40 -75.87 -93.56
CA ARG A 1082 -51.16 -76.21 -92.84
C ARG A 1082 -49.89 -75.71 -93.55
N LYS A 1083 -48.95 -75.14 -92.80
CA LYS A 1083 -47.75 -75.85 -92.31
C LYS A 1083 -47.10 -75.08 -91.18
#